data_AF-A0A4R4QB71-F1
#
_entry.id   AF-A0A4R4QB71-F1
#
_cell.length_a   1.000
_cell.length_b   1.000
_cell.length_c   1.000
_cell.angle_alpha   90.00
_cell.angle_beta   90.00
_cell.angle_gamma   90.00
#
_symmetry.space_group_name_H-M   'P 1'
#
loop_
_entity.id
_entity.type
_entity.pdbx_description
1 polymer ?
#
loop_
_entity_poly.entity_id
_entity_poly.type
_entity_poly.pdbx_seq_one_letter_code
_entity_poly.pdbx_strand_id
1 'polypeptide(L)'
;MDLRDQWNRLLPHAQPLGDDLLARYAEQHRHYHDQRHLTEVLRTVDELADAADDADTVRLAAWFHDAIYDPKADPGENEEVSAQLAELELAAYGVEPEKVEEVGRLVRLTAKHDCAPDDANGAVLCDADLRILSMPADRYDEYAAGIRQEYAHIDDRDFARGRMSFLQGLAETDLYATAAGHDAWERAARANLDRELDTWGPKAARPIGGLVPIVYFGAALGAVVAASVLLGRGLGAASKWPADPADITGFPVWTPIAGTAAAAALGCAWFRRSQQRFLAIPALVFAVVGAIAVGICWWRWPAAQPGAAMSERWPYLMLASITLILSGGLLALARRLRRAPPYSQSPPQWLGVAATAVCGALLAWIVVSAGEPFVQARLETANTVSTTTTAEPTQQPVQFDGTLAWTREVPAAGAIAGTAGGVAELRPDGVVMSDANSGQIRWRYARADVDDAASSGSKGLLVSGDGRIVAANLPYAGNRAPTGIDLPTYAVLNAVTGEVLTEVHTDGRALAVNQDQLLVSEGNYVAAHGVSNPTHWRTQLRCNVTQGELMNDQAIVVDACAGNGAVVRGLDLKTGDQLWEVDLGQRFDLSSELDPDTWVGDLVAVPDTREVSGLIWTAAAGGTLYQWSVDVGEGRISWTTPVPGTPRPRLGPASCDAQLAATHSSLVLITCRNATDPAQPQTYDIAAANPADGTPQWHHLLQVPPKLQQPGYPRDGFALLPDGRVITLMPQPNGSCSPVMIGTAGIQPRPILPGPTAASVARSEEVTCNKPVTTVAGARPIFSDGTRLFALN
;
A
#
# COMPACT_ATOMS: atom_id res chain seq x y z
N MET A 1 -11.48 -59.91 -59.81
CA MET A 1 -12.09 -61.25 -59.60
C MET A 1 -13.31 -61.03 -58.72
N ASP A 2 -14.42 -61.74 -58.91
CA ASP A 2 -15.61 -61.53 -58.05
C ASP A 2 -15.22 -61.74 -56.58
N LEU A 3 -15.69 -60.88 -55.68
CA LEU A 3 -15.47 -61.03 -54.24
C LEU A 3 -16.06 -62.35 -53.74
N ARG A 4 -17.20 -62.79 -54.30
CA ARG A 4 -17.76 -64.11 -54.02
C ARG A 4 -16.83 -65.26 -54.42
N ASP A 5 -16.19 -65.17 -55.59
CA ASP A 5 -15.21 -66.16 -56.04
C ASP A 5 -13.90 -66.15 -55.21
N GLN A 6 -13.57 -65.03 -54.57
CA GLN A 6 -12.48 -64.94 -53.62
C GLN A 6 -12.85 -65.65 -52.31
N TRP A 7 -13.99 -65.28 -51.72
CA TRP A 7 -14.51 -65.93 -50.51
C TRP A 7 -14.71 -67.44 -50.67
N ASN A 8 -15.32 -67.88 -51.77
CA ASN A 8 -15.61 -69.29 -52.04
C ASN A 8 -14.37 -70.17 -52.22
N ARG A 9 -13.20 -69.59 -52.51
CA ARG A 9 -11.92 -70.31 -52.52
C ARG A 9 -11.27 -70.36 -51.14
N LEU A 10 -11.47 -69.30 -50.34
CA LEU A 10 -10.92 -69.16 -48.99
C LEU A 10 -11.68 -70.01 -47.95
N LEU A 11 -13.01 -70.05 -48.03
CA LEU A 11 -13.87 -70.83 -47.13
C LEU A 11 -15.06 -71.49 -47.90
N PRO A 12 -14.82 -72.59 -48.65
CA PRO A 12 -15.77 -73.17 -49.62
C PRO A 12 -17.11 -73.70 -49.08
N HIS A 13 -17.32 -73.68 -47.76
CA HIS A 13 -18.54 -74.17 -47.10
C HIS A 13 -19.30 -73.06 -46.35
N ALA A 14 -18.86 -71.80 -46.48
CA ALA A 14 -19.42 -70.65 -45.76
C ALA A 14 -19.97 -69.57 -46.70
N GLN A 15 -20.58 -69.94 -47.84
CA GLN A 15 -21.20 -69.00 -48.77
C GLN A 15 -22.12 -67.96 -48.09
N PRO A 16 -23.01 -68.33 -47.14
CA PRO A 16 -23.92 -67.37 -46.52
C PRO A 16 -23.20 -66.28 -45.69
N LEU A 17 -22.06 -66.62 -45.08
CA LEU A 17 -21.24 -65.69 -44.32
C LEU A 17 -20.54 -64.67 -45.25
N GLY A 18 -20.03 -65.12 -46.39
CA GLY A 18 -19.48 -64.21 -47.40
C GLY A 18 -20.53 -63.25 -47.98
N ASP A 19 -21.75 -63.74 -48.20
CA ASP A 19 -22.88 -62.89 -48.63
C ASP A 19 -23.32 -61.90 -47.53
N ASP A 20 -23.30 -62.28 -46.26
CA ASP A 20 -23.59 -61.39 -45.13
C ASP A 20 -22.52 -60.29 -44.98
N LEU A 21 -21.24 -60.65 -45.07
CA LEU A 21 -20.14 -59.68 -45.08
C LEU A 21 -20.28 -58.69 -46.25
N LEU A 22 -20.55 -59.17 -47.46
CA LEU A 22 -20.80 -58.29 -48.61
C LEU A 22 -22.01 -57.37 -48.40
N ALA A 23 -23.05 -57.82 -47.69
CA ALA A 23 -24.20 -56.97 -47.36
C ALA A 23 -23.83 -55.85 -46.37
N ARG A 24 -22.95 -56.12 -45.39
CA ARG A 24 -22.42 -55.11 -44.45
C ARG A 24 -21.60 -54.04 -45.17
N TYR A 25 -20.67 -54.44 -46.03
CA TYR A 25 -19.92 -53.50 -46.88
C TYR A 25 -20.78 -52.76 -47.94
N ALA A 26 -22.08 -53.04 -48.02
CA ALA A 26 -23.06 -52.34 -48.86
C ALA A 26 -24.06 -51.47 -48.07
N GLU A 27 -23.85 -51.26 -46.77
CA GLU A 27 -24.69 -50.39 -45.94
C GLU A 27 -24.59 -48.92 -46.40
N GLN A 28 -25.73 -48.22 -46.45
CA GLN A 28 -25.85 -46.90 -47.10
C GLN A 28 -25.09 -45.75 -46.43
N HIS A 29 -24.62 -45.93 -45.18
CA HIS A 29 -23.84 -44.92 -44.45
C HIS A 29 -22.33 -45.02 -44.70
N ARG A 30 -21.87 -46.08 -45.37
CA ARG A 30 -20.46 -46.26 -45.77
C ARG A 30 -20.22 -45.51 -47.08
N HIS A 31 -19.21 -44.66 -47.09
CA HIS A 31 -18.80 -43.86 -48.26
C HIS A 31 -17.35 -44.11 -48.67
N TYR A 32 -16.52 -44.60 -47.75
CA TYR A 32 -15.19 -45.12 -48.02
C TYR A 32 -15.08 -46.60 -47.62
N HIS A 33 -15.57 -46.98 -46.42
CA HIS A 33 -15.41 -48.34 -45.88
C HIS A 33 -16.43 -49.33 -46.50
N ASP A 34 -16.44 -49.41 -47.83
CA ASP A 34 -17.40 -50.15 -48.67
C ASP A 34 -16.74 -51.37 -49.37
N GLN A 35 -17.47 -52.01 -50.29
CA GLN A 35 -16.95 -53.15 -51.07
C GLN A 35 -15.73 -52.79 -51.96
N ARG A 36 -15.52 -51.52 -52.31
CA ARG A 36 -14.33 -51.06 -53.05
C ARG A 36 -13.12 -51.03 -52.14
N HIS A 37 -13.25 -50.52 -50.91
CA HIS A 37 -12.18 -50.61 -49.89
C HIS A 37 -11.78 -52.07 -49.65
N LEU A 38 -12.73 -52.95 -49.35
CA LEU A 38 -12.46 -54.40 -49.20
C LEU A 38 -11.72 -55.00 -50.42
N THR A 39 -12.11 -54.63 -51.65
CA THR A 39 -11.42 -55.07 -52.87
C THR A 39 -10.00 -54.51 -52.99
N GLU A 40 -9.78 -53.25 -52.59
CA GLU A 40 -8.49 -52.58 -52.62
C GLU A 40 -7.51 -53.18 -51.57
N VAL A 41 -8.01 -53.52 -50.37
CA VAL A 41 -7.28 -54.23 -49.30
C VAL A 41 -6.92 -55.66 -49.72
N LEU A 42 -7.90 -56.48 -50.13
CA LEU A 42 -7.65 -57.89 -50.52
C LEU A 42 -6.64 -58.02 -51.67
N ARG A 43 -6.71 -57.12 -52.67
CA ARG A 43 -5.71 -57.06 -53.75
C ARG A 43 -4.31 -56.74 -53.21
N THR A 44 -4.20 -55.92 -52.16
CA THR A 44 -2.90 -55.56 -51.59
C THR A 44 -2.35 -56.67 -50.69
N VAL A 45 -3.21 -57.42 -49.99
CA VAL A 45 -2.83 -58.70 -49.35
C VAL A 45 -2.31 -59.70 -50.40
N ASP A 46 -2.95 -59.79 -51.57
CA ASP A 46 -2.45 -60.62 -52.68
C ASP A 46 -1.11 -60.11 -53.26
N GLU A 47 -0.88 -58.79 -53.31
CA GLU A 47 0.41 -58.18 -53.72
C GLU A 47 1.55 -58.44 -52.71
N LEU A 48 1.21 -58.63 -51.44
CA LEU A 48 2.14 -58.84 -50.32
C LEU A 48 2.15 -60.28 -49.79
N ALA A 49 1.50 -61.23 -50.47
CA ALA A 49 1.26 -62.58 -49.95
C ALA A 49 2.56 -63.35 -49.60
N ASP A 50 3.66 -63.11 -50.33
CA ASP A 50 4.98 -63.70 -50.07
C ASP A 50 5.67 -63.15 -48.80
N ALA A 51 5.11 -62.09 -48.18
CA ALA A 51 5.60 -61.48 -46.94
C ALA A 51 4.77 -61.84 -45.69
N ALA A 52 3.68 -62.60 -45.85
CA ALA A 52 2.89 -63.15 -44.74
C ALA A 52 3.29 -64.60 -44.43
N ASP A 53 3.23 -65.00 -43.17
CA ASP A 53 3.43 -66.40 -42.76
C ASP A 53 2.21 -67.28 -43.13
N ASP A 54 1.00 -66.72 -43.03
CA ASP A 54 -0.24 -67.30 -43.56
C ASP A 54 -1.11 -66.24 -44.24
N ALA A 55 -0.90 -66.07 -45.54
CA ALA A 55 -1.69 -65.15 -46.36
C ALA A 55 -3.20 -65.48 -46.40
N ASP A 56 -3.64 -66.73 -46.16
CA ASP A 56 -5.07 -67.05 -46.09
C ASP A 56 -5.69 -66.61 -44.76
N THR A 57 -4.93 -66.65 -43.66
CA THR A 57 -5.33 -66.02 -42.40
C THR A 57 -5.45 -64.50 -42.56
N VAL A 58 -4.48 -63.85 -43.20
CA VAL A 58 -4.53 -62.41 -43.46
C VAL A 58 -5.71 -62.04 -44.37
N ARG A 59 -6.02 -62.85 -45.40
CA ARG A 59 -7.23 -62.68 -46.22
C ARG A 59 -8.51 -62.78 -45.38
N LEU A 60 -8.62 -63.75 -44.47
CA LEU A 60 -9.78 -63.85 -43.57
C LEU A 60 -9.91 -62.60 -42.69
N ALA A 61 -8.81 -62.13 -42.08
CA ALA A 61 -8.83 -60.89 -41.30
C ALA A 61 -9.23 -59.65 -42.13
N ALA A 62 -8.73 -59.52 -43.36
CA ALA A 62 -9.12 -58.46 -44.28
C ALA A 62 -10.62 -58.49 -44.64
N TRP A 63 -11.26 -59.66 -44.69
CA TRP A 63 -12.72 -59.74 -44.86
C TRP A 63 -13.49 -59.21 -43.65
N PHE A 64 -12.96 -59.38 -42.43
CA PHE A 64 -13.65 -58.98 -41.20
C PHE A 64 -13.30 -57.57 -40.69
N HIS A 65 -12.16 -56.97 -41.04
CA HIS A 65 -11.64 -55.79 -40.32
C HIS A 65 -12.63 -54.62 -40.13
N ASP A 66 -13.41 -54.28 -41.16
CA ASP A 66 -14.47 -53.25 -41.12
C ASP A 66 -15.89 -53.84 -41.25
N ALA A 67 -16.09 -55.13 -40.95
CA ALA A 67 -17.39 -55.80 -41.06
C ALA A 67 -18.46 -55.13 -40.16
N ILE A 68 -18.06 -54.57 -39.03
CA ILE A 68 -18.85 -53.67 -38.19
C ILE A 68 -18.23 -52.28 -38.29
N TYR A 69 -19.04 -51.28 -38.67
CA TYR A 69 -18.59 -49.90 -38.81
C TYR A 69 -19.70 -48.89 -38.49
N ASP A 70 -19.62 -48.28 -37.31
CA ASP A 70 -20.33 -47.04 -36.97
C ASP A 70 -19.32 -45.89 -36.80
N PRO A 71 -19.37 -44.82 -37.62
CA PRO A 71 -18.57 -43.60 -37.43
C PRO A 71 -18.73 -42.90 -36.07
N LYS A 72 -19.68 -43.31 -35.23
CA LYS A 72 -19.95 -42.75 -33.89
C LYS A 72 -19.49 -43.64 -32.73
N ALA A 73 -18.98 -44.84 -33.02
CA ALA A 73 -18.44 -45.74 -32.00
C ALA A 73 -17.22 -45.12 -31.30
N ASP A 74 -16.90 -45.58 -30.09
CA ASP A 74 -15.69 -45.16 -29.41
C ASP A 74 -14.43 -45.72 -30.12
N PRO A 75 -13.25 -45.06 -30.05
CA PRO A 75 -12.06 -45.51 -30.79
C PRO A 75 -11.63 -46.94 -30.44
N GLY A 76 -11.55 -47.81 -31.44
CA GLY A 76 -11.24 -49.24 -31.30
C GLY A 76 -12.46 -50.17 -31.10
N GLU A 77 -13.68 -49.63 -30.97
CA GLU A 77 -14.89 -50.41 -30.75
C GLU A 77 -15.36 -51.14 -32.04
N ASN A 78 -15.23 -50.51 -33.21
CA ASN A 78 -15.59 -51.13 -34.49
C ASN A 78 -14.72 -52.37 -34.77
N GLU A 79 -13.43 -52.25 -34.50
CA GLU A 79 -12.40 -53.27 -34.69
C GLU A 79 -12.58 -54.40 -33.67
N GLU A 80 -12.86 -54.10 -32.41
CA GLU A 80 -13.16 -55.13 -31.38
C GLU A 80 -14.43 -55.92 -31.70
N VAL A 81 -15.53 -55.25 -32.09
CA VAL A 81 -16.78 -55.95 -32.42
C VAL A 81 -16.66 -56.71 -33.75
N SER A 82 -15.89 -56.20 -34.72
CA SER A 82 -15.53 -56.92 -35.95
C SER A 82 -14.68 -58.17 -35.66
N ALA A 83 -13.74 -58.11 -34.72
CA ALA A 83 -12.95 -59.26 -34.30
C ALA A 83 -13.83 -60.32 -33.60
N GLN A 84 -14.73 -59.91 -32.70
CA GLN A 84 -15.68 -60.81 -32.04
C GLN A 84 -16.65 -61.47 -33.03
N LEU A 85 -17.07 -60.75 -34.08
CA LEU A 85 -17.84 -61.32 -35.18
C LEU A 85 -17.04 -62.38 -35.95
N ALA A 86 -15.78 -62.11 -36.25
CA ALA A 86 -14.88 -63.07 -36.91
C ALA A 86 -14.69 -64.33 -36.05
N GLU A 87 -14.42 -64.15 -34.75
CA GLU A 87 -14.23 -65.24 -33.79
C GLU A 87 -15.46 -66.14 -33.68
N LEU A 88 -16.65 -65.54 -33.58
CA LEU A 88 -17.91 -66.27 -33.46
C LEU A 88 -18.26 -67.04 -34.75
N GLU A 89 -18.24 -66.35 -35.89
CA GLU A 89 -18.69 -66.91 -37.16
C GLU A 89 -17.69 -67.96 -37.71
N LEU A 90 -16.38 -67.69 -37.69
CA LEU A 90 -15.39 -68.65 -38.20
C LEU A 90 -15.37 -69.94 -37.37
N ALA A 91 -15.54 -69.84 -36.04
CA ALA A 91 -15.70 -71.02 -35.18
C ALA A 91 -16.99 -71.79 -35.50
N ALA A 92 -18.11 -71.11 -35.78
CA ALA A 92 -19.38 -71.75 -36.16
C ALA A 92 -19.29 -72.50 -37.51
N TYR A 93 -18.47 -72.02 -38.45
CA TYR A 93 -18.17 -72.71 -39.72
C TYR A 93 -17.02 -73.73 -39.62
N GLY A 94 -16.47 -73.97 -38.42
CA GLY A 94 -15.51 -75.05 -38.17
C GLY A 94 -14.06 -74.75 -38.57
N VAL A 95 -13.67 -73.48 -38.61
CA VAL A 95 -12.26 -73.07 -38.77
C VAL A 95 -11.46 -73.46 -37.52
N GLU A 96 -10.19 -73.83 -37.69
CA GLU A 96 -9.33 -74.29 -36.59
C GLU A 96 -9.12 -73.19 -35.53
N PRO A 97 -9.20 -73.49 -34.21
CA PRO A 97 -9.21 -72.46 -33.17
C PRO A 97 -8.02 -71.49 -33.18
N GLU A 98 -6.81 -71.99 -33.47
CA GLU A 98 -5.59 -71.16 -33.57
C GLU A 98 -5.70 -70.14 -34.72
N LYS A 99 -6.32 -70.54 -35.85
CA LYS A 99 -6.58 -69.66 -36.99
C LYS A 99 -7.67 -68.62 -36.67
N VAL A 100 -8.68 -69.01 -35.90
CA VAL A 100 -9.75 -68.09 -35.44
C VAL A 100 -9.19 -67.03 -34.49
N GLU A 101 -8.35 -67.43 -33.53
CA GLU A 101 -7.67 -66.51 -32.60
C GLU A 101 -6.75 -65.52 -33.35
N GLU A 102 -5.96 -66.00 -34.31
CA GLU A 102 -5.10 -65.13 -35.14
C GLU A 102 -5.91 -64.15 -36.00
N VAL A 103 -7.02 -64.57 -36.62
CA VAL A 103 -7.91 -63.63 -37.33
C VAL A 103 -8.45 -62.56 -36.38
N GLY A 104 -8.92 -62.95 -35.18
CA GLY A 104 -9.41 -62.01 -34.17
C GLY A 104 -8.32 -61.05 -33.67
N ARG A 105 -7.07 -61.52 -33.55
CA ARG A 105 -5.91 -60.68 -33.19
C ARG A 105 -5.60 -59.67 -34.30
N LEU A 106 -5.54 -60.12 -35.55
CA LEU A 106 -5.23 -59.29 -36.71
C LEU A 106 -6.28 -58.20 -36.93
N VAL A 107 -7.58 -58.52 -36.76
CA VAL A 107 -8.64 -57.50 -36.85
C VAL A 107 -8.50 -56.44 -35.74
N ARG A 108 -8.17 -56.82 -34.50
CA ARG A 108 -7.93 -55.82 -33.43
C ARG A 108 -6.70 -54.94 -33.68
N LEU A 109 -5.74 -55.40 -34.48
CA LEU A 109 -4.51 -54.68 -34.79
C LEU A 109 -4.75 -53.43 -35.66
N THR A 110 -5.79 -53.44 -36.49
CA THR A 110 -6.16 -52.29 -37.35
C THR A 110 -6.69 -51.08 -36.57
N ALA A 111 -7.01 -51.22 -35.27
CA ALA A 111 -7.41 -50.10 -34.42
C ALA A 111 -6.27 -49.09 -34.16
N LYS A 112 -5.01 -49.47 -34.44
CA LYS A 112 -3.82 -48.64 -34.20
C LYS A 112 -2.74 -48.76 -35.28
N HIS A 113 -2.73 -49.84 -36.05
CA HIS A 113 -1.68 -50.18 -37.02
C HIS A 113 -0.27 -50.29 -36.40
N ASP A 114 -0.20 -50.53 -35.07
CA ASP A 114 1.03 -50.65 -34.29
C ASP A 114 1.58 -52.08 -34.38
N CYS A 115 1.96 -52.45 -35.60
CA CYS A 115 2.47 -53.77 -35.97
C CYS A 115 3.88 -54.02 -35.40
N ALA A 116 4.08 -55.15 -34.70
CA ALA A 116 5.38 -55.49 -34.12
C ALA A 116 6.42 -55.86 -35.21
N PRO A 117 7.73 -55.64 -35.01
CA PRO A 117 8.75 -55.87 -36.05
C PRO A 117 8.89 -57.32 -36.54
N ASP A 118 8.36 -58.28 -35.78
CA ASP A 118 8.35 -59.72 -36.06
C ASP A 118 6.93 -60.27 -36.39
N ASP A 119 5.91 -59.41 -36.50
CA ASP A 119 4.54 -59.77 -36.85
C ASP A 119 4.30 -59.68 -38.37
N ALA A 120 4.72 -60.71 -39.10
CA ALA A 120 4.62 -60.74 -40.56
C ALA A 120 3.17 -60.67 -41.08
N ASN A 121 2.26 -61.43 -40.48
CA ASN A 121 0.83 -61.40 -40.83
C ASN A 121 0.21 -60.03 -40.53
N GLY A 122 0.51 -59.47 -39.35
CA GLY A 122 0.07 -58.13 -38.96
C GLY A 122 0.57 -57.08 -39.94
N ALA A 123 1.88 -57.06 -40.24
CA ALA A 123 2.49 -56.09 -41.14
C ALA A 123 1.81 -56.07 -42.52
N VAL A 124 1.44 -57.24 -43.07
CA VAL A 124 0.72 -57.30 -44.35
C VAL A 124 -0.70 -56.74 -44.25
N LEU A 125 -1.43 -56.96 -43.14
CA LEU A 125 -2.76 -56.36 -42.94
C LEU A 125 -2.69 -54.85 -42.70
N CYS A 126 -1.78 -54.40 -41.81
CA CYS A 126 -1.46 -53.00 -41.55
C CYS A 126 -1.22 -52.24 -42.87
N ASP A 127 -0.34 -52.77 -43.72
CA ASP A 127 0.05 -52.16 -44.99
C ASP A 127 -1.06 -52.21 -46.05
N ALA A 128 -1.88 -53.26 -46.06
CA ALA A 128 -2.99 -53.40 -47.00
C ALA A 128 -4.15 -52.44 -46.72
N ASP A 129 -4.46 -52.18 -45.44
CA ASP A 129 -5.47 -51.21 -45.02
C ASP A 129 -4.96 -49.76 -45.24
N LEU A 130 -3.75 -49.44 -44.78
CA LEU A 130 -3.13 -48.12 -44.98
C LEU A 130 -2.69 -47.85 -46.43
N ARG A 131 -2.88 -48.80 -47.35
CA ARG A 131 -2.51 -48.70 -48.77
C ARG A 131 -3.06 -47.44 -49.43
N ILE A 132 -4.30 -47.06 -49.08
CA ILE A 132 -5.00 -45.89 -49.62
C ILE A 132 -4.17 -44.61 -49.50
N LEU A 133 -3.35 -44.49 -48.44
CA LEU A 133 -2.53 -43.31 -48.23
C LEU A 133 -1.55 -43.08 -49.38
N SER A 134 -1.01 -44.14 -49.98
CA SER A 134 -0.06 -44.09 -51.10
C SER A 134 -0.67 -43.98 -52.50
N MET A 135 -2.01 -44.03 -52.61
CA MET A 135 -2.69 -44.06 -53.90
C MET A 135 -2.52 -42.74 -54.68
N PRO A 136 -2.74 -42.75 -56.01
CA PRO A 136 -2.79 -41.54 -56.82
C PRO A 136 -3.69 -40.45 -56.19
N ALA A 137 -3.29 -39.19 -56.35
CA ALA A 137 -3.86 -38.07 -55.61
C ALA A 137 -5.38 -37.92 -55.77
N ASP A 138 -5.91 -38.22 -56.96
CA ASP A 138 -7.34 -38.27 -57.25
C ASP A 138 -8.08 -39.34 -56.42
N ARG A 139 -7.53 -40.56 -56.32
CA ARG A 139 -8.09 -41.61 -55.45
C ARG A 139 -7.98 -41.28 -53.97
N TYR A 140 -6.88 -40.65 -53.55
CA TYR A 140 -6.72 -40.19 -52.17
C TYR A 140 -7.74 -39.08 -51.82
N ASP A 141 -7.97 -38.14 -52.74
CA ASP A 141 -8.93 -37.05 -52.55
C ASP A 141 -10.38 -37.58 -52.53
N GLU A 142 -10.71 -38.64 -53.30
CA GLU A 142 -11.97 -39.41 -53.15
C GLU A 142 -12.10 -40.02 -51.75
N TYR A 143 -11.05 -40.67 -51.23
CA TYR A 143 -11.02 -41.24 -49.87
C TYR A 143 -11.29 -40.18 -48.81
N ALA A 144 -10.55 -39.06 -48.82
CA ALA A 144 -10.72 -37.99 -47.85
C ALA A 144 -12.13 -37.36 -47.92
N ALA A 145 -12.74 -37.30 -49.10
CA ALA A 145 -14.13 -36.87 -49.28
C ALA A 145 -15.15 -37.91 -48.77
N GLY A 146 -14.88 -39.22 -48.90
CA GLY A 146 -15.67 -40.30 -48.33
C GLY A 146 -15.67 -40.28 -46.80
N ILE A 147 -14.49 -40.20 -46.19
CA ILE A 147 -14.33 -40.03 -44.73
C ILE A 147 -15.08 -38.79 -44.24
N ARG A 148 -15.00 -37.65 -44.96
CA ARG A 148 -15.76 -36.44 -44.56
C ARG A 148 -17.28 -36.68 -44.56
N GLN A 149 -17.81 -37.54 -45.43
CA GLN A 149 -19.23 -37.88 -45.49
C GLN A 149 -19.65 -38.82 -44.36
N GLU A 150 -18.85 -39.84 -44.03
CA GLU A 150 -19.11 -40.74 -42.88
C GLU A 150 -19.16 -39.95 -41.55
N TYR A 151 -18.25 -38.99 -41.40
CA TYR A 151 -18.24 -38.06 -40.26
C TYR A 151 -19.07 -36.78 -40.47
N ALA A 152 -20.06 -36.77 -41.38
CA ALA A 152 -20.94 -35.61 -41.63
C ALA A 152 -21.68 -35.11 -40.38
N HIS A 153 -21.80 -35.97 -39.36
CA HIS A 153 -22.40 -35.66 -38.07
C HIS A 153 -21.52 -34.80 -37.14
N ILE A 154 -20.23 -34.59 -37.46
CA ILE A 154 -19.30 -33.73 -36.73
C ILE A 154 -19.19 -32.36 -37.43
N ASP A 155 -19.25 -31.28 -36.64
CA ASP A 155 -19.02 -29.90 -37.07
C ASP A 155 -17.65 -29.73 -37.76
N ASP A 156 -17.63 -29.04 -38.91
CA ASP A 156 -16.45 -28.91 -39.80
C ASP A 156 -15.14 -28.55 -39.08
N ARG A 157 -15.21 -27.64 -38.09
CA ARG A 157 -14.04 -27.16 -37.35
C ARG A 157 -13.46 -28.23 -36.43
N ASP A 158 -14.31 -29.04 -35.83
CA ASP A 158 -13.90 -30.02 -34.83
C ASP A 158 -13.59 -31.37 -35.52
N PHE A 159 -14.25 -31.69 -36.63
CA PHE A 159 -13.78 -32.67 -37.62
C PHE A 159 -12.37 -32.33 -38.12
N ALA A 160 -12.14 -31.08 -38.55
CA ALA A 160 -10.81 -30.65 -39.02
C ALA A 160 -9.71 -30.83 -37.94
N ARG A 161 -10.03 -30.66 -36.65
CA ARG A 161 -9.07 -30.95 -35.56
C ARG A 161 -8.83 -32.44 -35.38
N GLY A 162 -9.89 -33.25 -35.34
CA GLY A 162 -9.77 -34.71 -35.22
C GLY A 162 -8.95 -35.29 -36.37
N ARG A 163 -9.31 -34.92 -37.61
CA ARG A 163 -8.62 -35.34 -38.83
C ARG A 163 -7.16 -34.88 -38.86
N MET A 164 -6.85 -33.63 -38.52
CA MET A 164 -5.45 -33.19 -38.40
C MET A 164 -4.67 -33.97 -37.34
N SER A 165 -5.27 -34.24 -36.18
CA SER A 165 -4.59 -34.99 -35.11
C SER A 165 -4.29 -36.43 -35.51
N PHE A 166 -5.21 -37.08 -36.24
CA PHE A 166 -5.04 -38.43 -36.78
C PHE A 166 -3.91 -38.47 -37.83
N LEU A 167 -3.97 -37.58 -38.84
CA LEU A 167 -2.97 -37.51 -39.91
C LEU A 167 -1.57 -37.13 -39.38
N GLN A 168 -1.49 -36.28 -38.35
CA GLN A 168 -0.23 -35.95 -37.68
C GLN A 168 0.33 -37.13 -36.88
N GLY A 169 -0.52 -37.90 -36.20
CA GLY A 169 -0.10 -39.12 -35.50
C GLY A 169 0.53 -40.14 -36.47
N LEU A 170 -0.15 -40.41 -37.59
CA LEU A 170 0.39 -41.26 -38.67
C LEU A 170 1.69 -40.71 -39.26
N ALA A 171 1.78 -39.39 -39.50
CA ALA A 171 2.99 -38.79 -40.07
C ALA A 171 4.22 -38.86 -39.13
N GLU A 172 4.03 -39.07 -37.82
CA GLU A 172 5.10 -39.24 -36.83
C GLU A 172 5.62 -40.69 -36.71
N THR A 173 4.92 -41.69 -37.28
CA THR A 173 5.36 -43.10 -37.36
C THR A 173 5.93 -43.42 -38.74
N ASP A 174 6.51 -44.61 -38.91
CA ASP A 174 6.62 -45.23 -40.24
C ASP A 174 5.21 -45.68 -40.68
N LEU A 175 4.83 -45.47 -41.95
CA LEU A 175 3.44 -45.70 -42.41
C LEU A 175 3.20 -47.11 -42.92
N TYR A 176 4.28 -47.80 -43.33
CA TYR A 176 4.26 -49.17 -43.83
C TYR A 176 5.32 -50.00 -43.10
N ALA A 177 4.89 -51.14 -42.57
CA ALA A 177 5.69 -52.07 -41.78
C ALA A 177 6.43 -53.10 -42.66
N THR A 178 5.88 -53.50 -43.81
CA THR A 178 6.60 -54.39 -44.74
C THR A 178 7.67 -53.60 -45.51
N ALA A 179 8.83 -54.21 -45.73
CA ALA A 179 9.90 -53.57 -46.51
C ALA A 179 9.44 -53.23 -47.94
N ALA A 180 8.60 -54.07 -48.55
CA ALA A 180 8.05 -53.85 -49.88
C ALA A 180 7.07 -52.65 -49.91
N GLY A 181 6.21 -52.52 -48.90
CA GLY A 181 5.34 -51.37 -48.73
C GLY A 181 6.13 -50.08 -48.48
N HIS A 182 7.05 -50.10 -47.51
CA HIS A 182 7.88 -48.95 -47.15
C HIS A 182 8.67 -48.39 -48.35
N ASP A 183 9.45 -49.22 -49.05
CA ASP A 183 10.31 -48.77 -50.15
C ASP A 183 9.50 -48.17 -51.33
N ALA A 184 8.31 -48.72 -51.59
CA ALA A 184 7.50 -48.36 -52.75
C ALA A 184 6.47 -47.25 -52.47
N TRP A 185 5.91 -47.18 -51.27
CA TRP A 185 4.65 -46.46 -51.00
C TRP A 185 4.79 -45.28 -50.02
N GLU A 186 5.71 -45.37 -49.05
CA GLU A 186 5.93 -44.40 -47.96
C GLU A 186 6.01 -42.95 -48.46
N ARG A 187 6.80 -42.71 -49.50
CA ARG A 187 7.03 -41.37 -50.07
C ARG A 187 5.77 -40.76 -50.70
N ALA A 188 4.93 -41.58 -51.33
CA ALA A 188 3.67 -41.13 -51.92
C ALA A 188 2.65 -40.85 -50.82
N ALA A 189 2.60 -41.70 -49.78
CA ALA A 189 1.73 -41.53 -48.64
C ALA A 189 2.00 -40.23 -47.88
N ARG A 190 3.25 -39.95 -47.54
CA ARG A 190 3.62 -38.67 -46.87
C ARG A 190 3.24 -37.45 -47.70
N ALA A 191 3.44 -37.48 -49.02
CA ALA A 191 3.04 -36.38 -49.91
C ALA A 191 1.51 -36.17 -49.98
N ASN A 192 0.71 -37.22 -49.80
CA ASN A 192 -0.75 -37.12 -49.68
C ASN A 192 -1.16 -36.57 -48.30
N LEU A 193 -0.57 -37.08 -47.21
CA LEU A 193 -0.81 -36.59 -45.84
C LEU A 193 -0.49 -35.09 -45.70
N ASP A 194 0.68 -34.65 -46.19
CA ASP A 194 1.09 -33.25 -46.18
C ASP A 194 0.11 -32.36 -46.95
N ARG A 195 -0.34 -32.81 -48.14
CA ARG A 195 -1.36 -32.11 -48.94
C ARG A 195 -2.66 -31.96 -48.17
N GLU A 196 -3.15 -33.02 -47.51
CA GLU A 196 -4.42 -32.95 -46.77
C GLU A 196 -4.30 -32.01 -45.54
N LEU A 197 -3.20 -32.10 -44.79
CA LEU A 197 -2.91 -31.26 -43.62
C LEU A 197 -2.94 -29.76 -43.94
N ASP A 198 -2.36 -29.36 -45.06
CA ASP A 198 -2.39 -27.97 -45.54
C ASP A 198 -3.83 -27.46 -45.80
N THR A 199 -4.76 -28.32 -46.20
CA THR A 199 -6.17 -27.92 -46.42
C THR A 199 -6.96 -27.73 -45.13
N TRP A 200 -6.60 -28.42 -44.05
CA TRP A 200 -7.32 -28.38 -42.76
C TRP A 200 -6.81 -27.30 -41.81
N GLY A 201 -5.52 -26.95 -41.87
CA GLY A 201 -4.90 -25.93 -41.00
C GLY A 201 -5.68 -24.62 -40.88
N PRO A 202 -6.14 -24.00 -41.99
CA PRO A 202 -6.97 -22.79 -41.94
C PRO A 202 -8.34 -22.99 -41.27
N LYS A 203 -8.95 -24.18 -41.43
CA LYS A 203 -10.31 -24.51 -40.96
C LYS A 203 -10.36 -24.87 -39.47
N ALA A 204 -9.29 -25.46 -38.92
CA ALA A 204 -9.22 -25.88 -37.53
C ALA A 204 -8.96 -24.73 -36.51
N ALA A 205 -8.49 -23.58 -37.00
CA ALA A 205 -7.99 -22.47 -36.20
C ALA A 205 -9.09 -21.70 -35.41
N ARG A 206 -8.69 -21.05 -34.30
CA ARG A 206 -9.54 -20.11 -33.53
C ARG A 206 -9.11 -18.66 -33.82
N PRO A 207 -10.01 -17.77 -34.27
CA PRO A 207 -9.64 -16.40 -34.70
C PRO A 207 -9.05 -15.52 -33.57
N ILE A 208 -9.39 -15.79 -32.30
CA ILE A 208 -8.91 -15.01 -31.14
C ILE A 208 -7.65 -15.65 -30.50
N GLY A 209 -7.37 -16.94 -30.78
CA GLY A 209 -6.31 -17.69 -30.08
C GLY A 209 -4.90 -17.10 -30.24
N GLY A 210 -4.62 -16.48 -31.38
CA GLY A 210 -3.33 -15.85 -31.67
C GLY A 210 -3.03 -14.56 -30.89
N LEU A 211 -4.02 -13.94 -30.26
CA LEU A 211 -3.83 -12.74 -29.44
C LEU A 211 -3.30 -13.07 -28.03
N VAL A 212 -3.62 -14.25 -27.49
CA VAL A 212 -3.29 -14.59 -26.09
C VAL A 212 -1.77 -14.54 -25.81
N PRO A 213 -0.88 -15.14 -26.63
CA PRO A 213 0.57 -15.01 -26.40
C PRO A 213 1.09 -13.58 -26.55
N ILE A 214 0.41 -12.73 -27.34
CA ILE A 214 0.78 -11.33 -27.57
C ILE A 214 0.40 -10.46 -26.37
N VAL A 215 -0.76 -10.70 -25.75
CA VAL A 215 -1.18 -10.04 -24.50
C VAL A 215 -0.17 -10.29 -23.39
N TYR A 216 0.26 -11.54 -23.18
CA TYR A 216 1.28 -11.87 -22.18
C TYR A 216 2.66 -11.27 -22.50
N PHE A 217 3.03 -11.17 -23.78
CA PHE A 217 4.26 -10.47 -24.20
C PHE A 217 4.18 -8.95 -23.95
N GLY A 218 3.06 -8.32 -24.26
CA GLY A 218 2.81 -6.90 -23.95
C GLY A 218 2.84 -6.62 -22.45
N ALA A 219 2.20 -7.47 -21.64
CA ALA A 219 2.27 -7.39 -20.18
C ALA A 219 3.71 -7.51 -19.66
N ALA A 220 4.50 -8.48 -20.13
CA ALA A 220 5.91 -8.59 -19.75
C ALA A 220 6.73 -7.34 -20.09
N LEU A 221 6.47 -6.74 -21.25
CA LEU A 221 7.11 -5.50 -21.69
C LEU A 221 6.75 -4.32 -20.78
N GLY A 222 5.48 -4.21 -20.38
CA GLY A 222 5.02 -3.23 -19.38
C GLY A 222 5.67 -3.42 -18.01
N ALA A 223 5.85 -4.66 -17.57
CA ALA A 223 6.57 -4.99 -16.33
C ALA A 223 8.05 -4.54 -16.39
N VAL A 224 8.75 -4.73 -17.51
CA VAL A 224 10.15 -4.25 -17.66
C VAL A 224 10.23 -2.71 -17.58
N VAL A 225 9.27 -1.99 -18.17
CA VAL A 225 9.19 -0.53 -18.08
C VAL A 225 8.94 -0.09 -16.63
N ALA A 226 7.93 -0.64 -15.95
CA ALA A 226 7.65 -0.33 -14.54
C ALA A 226 8.83 -0.65 -13.62
N ALA A 227 9.46 -1.82 -13.77
CA ALA A 227 10.65 -2.19 -13.00
C ALA A 227 11.78 -1.18 -13.17
N SER A 228 11.91 -0.56 -14.35
CA SER A 228 12.98 0.39 -14.65
C SER A 228 12.68 1.81 -14.15
N VAL A 229 11.40 2.21 -14.12
CA VAL A 229 10.95 3.43 -13.41
C VAL A 229 11.20 3.28 -11.90
N LEU A 230 10.80 2.15 -11.32
CA LEU A 230 10.99 1.85 -9.89
C LEU A 230 12.48 1.73 -9.53
N LEU A 231 13.30 1.12 -10.39
CA LEU A 231 14.77 1.08 -10.24
C LEU A 231 15.36 2.49 -10.27
N GLY A 232 14.91 3.34 -11.20
CA GLY A 232 15.34 4.74 -11.29
C GLY A 232 15.02 5.54 -10.01
N ARG A 233 13.78 5.42 -9.51
CA ARG A 233 13.37 6.00 -8.22
C ARG A 233 14.22 5.48 -7.05
N GLY A 234 14.37 4.15 -6.93
CA GLY A 234 15.14 3.53 -5.86
C GLY A 234 16.64 3.85 -5.88
N LEU A 235 17.24 4.05 -7.06
CA LEU A 235 18.65 4.45 -7.19
C LEU A 235 18.88 5.95 -6.93
N GLY A 236 17.89 6.80 -7.22
CA GLY A 236 17.92 8.23 -6.87
C GLY A 236 17.60 8.53 -5.40
N ALA A 237 16.92 7.61 -4.71
CA ALA A 237 16.59 7.73 -3.30
C ALA A 237 17.81 7.50 -2.38
N ALA A 238 17.87 8.28 -1.29
CA ALA A 238 18.90 8.16 -0.26
C ALA A 238 18.93 6.74 0.34
N SER A 239 20.12 6.24 0.68
CA SER A 239 20.31 4.84 1.13
C SER A 239 20.10 4.60 2.64
N LYS A 240 19.96 5.69 3.40
CA LYS A 240 19.75 5.76 4.85
C LYS A 240 18.83 6.96 5.14
N TRP A 241 18.21 6.98 6.31
CA TRP A 241 17.50 8.13 6.84
C TRP A 241 18.04 8.52 8.23
N PRO A 242 18.10 9.82 8.61
CA PRO A 242 17.95 10.99 7.74
C PRO A 242 19.02 11.02 6.64
N ALA A 243 18.67 11.55 5.46
CA ALA A 243 19.62 11.66 4.35
C ALA A 243 20.68 12.73 4.62
N ASP A 244 21.94 12.47 4.28
CA ASP A 244 22.93 13.54 4.14
C ASP A 244 22.67 14.29 2.82
N PRO A 245 22.78 15.63 2.77
CA PRO A 245 22.53 16.39 1.53
C PRO A 245 23.39 15.97 0.33
N ALA A 246 24.54 15.32 0.58
CA ALA A 246 25.42 14.78 -0.46
C ALA A 246 24.97 13.42 -1.03
N ASP A 247 24.10 12.68 -0.32
CA ASP A 247 23.60 11.36 -0.73
C ASP A 247 22.40 11.44 -1.70
N ILE A 248 21.77 12.62 -1.83
CA ILE A 248 20.61 12.86 -2.70
C ILE A 248 21.08 13.14 -4.14
N THR A 249 21.60 12.11 -4.79
CA THR A 249 21.96 12.18 -6.22
C THR A 249 20.70 11.97 -7.08
N GLY A 250 20.07 13.07 -7.48
CA GLY A 250 18.88 13.04 -8.34
C GLY A 250 19.13 12.33 -9.67
N PHE A 251 18.82 11.04 -9.75
CA PHE A 251 19.01 10.25 -10.96
C PHE A 251 17.91 10.59 -11.98
N PRO A 252 18.24 11.01 -13.21
CA PRO A 252 17.24 11.43 -14.19
C PRO A 252 16.40 10.23 -14.65
N VAL A 253 15.17 10.14 -14.13
CA VAL A 253 14.19 9.06 -14.34
C VAL A 253 13.96 8.73 -15.82
N TRP A 254 14.15 9.71 -16.71
CA TRP A 254 14.05 9.55 -18.16
C TRP A 254 15.09 8.61 -18.79
N THR A 255 16.29 8.48 -18.20
CA THR A 255 17.37 7.65 -18.78
C THR A 255 17.07 6.14 -18.78
N PRO A 256 16.60 5.50 -17.68
CA PRO A 256 16.15 4.11 -17.73
C PRO A 256 14.87 3.93 -18.57
N ILE A 257 13.97 4.92 -18.62
CA ILE A 257 12.76 4.88 -19.47
C ILE A 257 13.15 4.85 -20.95
N ALA A 258 14.03 5.75 -21.41
CA ALA A 258 14.47 5.78 -22.80
C ALA A 258 15.23 4.50 -23.19
N GLY A 259 16.11 4.01 -22.30
CA GLY A 259 16.84 2.75 -22.50
C GLY A 259 15.91 1.53 -22.61
N THR A 260 14.91 1.42 -21.74
CA THR A 260 13.94 0.31 -21.82
C THR A 260 12.95 0.46 -22.95
N ALA A 261 12.50 1.66 -23.31
CA ALA A 261 11.66 1.87 -24.49
C ALA A 261 12.40 1.46 -25.78
N ALA A 262 13.69 1.78 -25.91
CA ALA A 262 14.52 1.34 -27.02
C ALA A 262 14.72 -0.19 -27.04
N ALA A 263 15.05 -0.80 -25.89
CA ALA A 263 15.19 -2.25 -25.77
C ALA A 263 13.86 -3.00 -26.05
N ALA A 264 12.73 -2.42 -25.62
CA ALA A 264 11.38 -2.90 -25.87
C ALA A 264 11.00 -2.82 -27.36
N ALA A 265 11.35 -1.73 -28.04
CA ALA A 265 11.13 -1.57 -29.48
C ALA A 265 11.98 -2.57 -30.30
N LEU A 266 13.25 -2.75 -29.94
CA LEU A 266 14.14 -3.76 -30.52
C LEU A 266 13.63 -5.18 -30.25
N GLY A 267 13.20 -5.47 -29.02
CA GLY A 267 12.56 -6.74 -28.65
C GLY A 267 11.27 -7.01 -29.44
N CYS A 268 10.43 -5.99 -29.63
CA CYS A 268 9.22 -6.06 -30.46
C CYS A 268 9.54 -6.34 -31.94
N ALA A 269 10.58 -5.74 -32.50
CA ALA A 269 11.01 -5.95 -33.87
C ALA A 269 11.66 -7.35 -34.08
N TRP A 270 12.32 -7.86 -33.05
CA TRP A 270 13.05 -9.12 -33.08
C TRP A 270 12.18 -10.35 -32.76
N PHE A 271 11.26 -10.26 -31.79
CA PHE A 271 10.26 -11.28 -31.45
C PHE A 271 9.37 -11.70 -32.64
N ARG A 272 9.27 -10.82 -33.65
CA ARG A 272 8.55 -11.03 -34.91
C ARG A 272 9.38 -11.70 -36.00
N ARG A 273 10.72 -11.78 -35.89
CA ARG A 273 11.59 -12.18 -37.02
C ARG A 273 11.98 -13.66 -37.08
N SER A 274 12.45 -14.32 -36.01
CA SER A 274 12.74 -15.79 -36.06
C SER A 274 13.06 -16.45 -34.71
N GLN A 275 13.00 -17.79 -34.69
CA GLN A 275 13.55 -18.76 -33.70
C GLN A 275 13.03 -18.73 -32.25
N GLN A 276 12.20 -19.72 -31.89
CA GLN A 276 11.63 -19.89 -30.53
C GLN A 276 12.67 -20.05 -29.40
N ARG A 277 13.88 -20.53 -29.70
CA ARG A 277 14.90 -20.85 -28.69
C ARG A 277 15.24 -19.63 -27.83
N PHE A 278 15.27 -18.44 -28.42
CA PHE A 278 15.79 -17.22 -27.81
C PHE A 278 14.94 -16.58 -26.70
N LEU A 279 13.64 -16.89 -26.59
CA LEU A 279 12.79 -16.38 -25.50
C LEU A 279 13.13 -16.94 -24.11
N ALA A 280 13.87 -18.06 -24.03
CA ALA A 280 14.28 -18.63 -22.75
C ALA A 280 15.31 -17.77 -22.01
N ILE A 281 16.26 -17.18 -22.74
CA ILE A 281 17.40 -16.48 -22.13
C ILE A 281 16.93 -15.22 -21.38
N PRO A 282 16.12 -14.30 -21.97
CA PRO A 282 15.60 -13.15 -21.24
C PRO A 282 14.68 -13.53 -20.07
N ALA A 283 13.80 -14.54 -20.26
CA ALA A 283 12.89 -14.98 -19.21
C ALA A 283 13.64 -15.52 -17.98
N LEU A 284 14.67 -16.34 -18.20
CA LEU A 284 15.54 -16.85 -17.14
C LEU A 284 16.35 -15.72 -16.50
N VAL A 285 16.95 -14.83 -17.29
CA VAL A 285 17.76 -13.72 -16.79
C VAL A 285 16.93 -12.78 -15.91
N PHE A 286 15.73 -12.36 -16.33
CA PHE A 286 14.89 -11.48 -15.51
C PHE A 286 14.43 -12.17 -14.21
N ALA A 287 14.06 -13.45 -14.27
CA ALA A 287 13.66 -14.20 -13.07
C ALA A 287 14.83 -14.38 -12.08
N VAL A 288 16.03 -14.73 -12.57
CA VAL A 288 17.22 -14.95 -11.72
C VAL A 288 17.75 -13.63 -11.15
N VAL A 289 17.88 -12.59 -11.98
CA VAL A 289 18.32 -11.26 -11.51
C VAL A 289 17.32 -10.69 -10.52
N GLY A 290 16.02 -10.80 -10.79
CA GLY A 290 14.97 -10.38 -9.87
C GLY A 290 15.01 -11.14 -8.54
N ALA A 291 15.18 -12.48 -8.56
CA ALA A 291 15.28 -13.28 -7.33
C ALA A 291 16.53 -12.95 -6.50
N ILE A 292 17.70 -12.78 -7.13
CA ILE A 292 18.93 -12.35 -6.46
C ILE A 292 18.74 -10.95 -5.86
N ALA A 293 18.14 -10.02 -6.60
CA ALA A 293 17.91 -8.66 -6.14
C ALA A 293 16.88 -8.61 -5.00
N VAL A 294 15.82 -9.44 -5.01
CA VAL A 294 14.92 -9.65 -3.85
C VAL A 294 15.72 -10.14 -2.64
N GLY A 295 16.60 -11.13 -2.80
CA GLY A 295 17.44 -11.63 -1.71
C GLY A 295 18.39 -10.57 -1.12
N ILE A 296 19.01 -9.76 -1.97
CA ILE A 296 19.86 -8.62 -1.54
C ILE A 296 19.01 -7.56 -0.84
N CYS A 297 17.86 -7.19 -1.40
CA CYS A 297 16.95 -6.24 -0.78
C CYS A 297 16.49 -6.78 0.58
N TRP A 298 16.04 -8.03 0.68
CA TRP A 298 15.59 -8.66 1.93
C TRP A 298 16.67 -8.76 3.00
N TRP A 299 17.94 -8.96 2.63
CA TRP A 299 19.05 -8.98 3.58
C TRP A 299 19.49 -7.58 4.03
N ARG A 300 19.36 -6.58 3.16
CA ARG A 300 19.64 -5.17 3.47
C ARG A 300 18.47 -4.44 4.12
N TRP A 301 17.26 -4.96 3.96
CA TRP A 301 16.05 -4.59 4.65
C TRP A 301 16.24 -4.93 6.13
N PRO A 302 16.42 -3.94 7.03
CA PRO A 302 16.45 -4.23 8.44
C PRO A 302 15.12 -4.88 8.80
N ALA A 303 15.14 -5.93 9.63
CA ALA A 303 13.91 -6.46 10.21
C ALA A 303 13.10 -5.28 10.76
N ALA A 304 11.79 -5.26 10.52
CA ALA A 304 10.88 -4.14 10.74
C ALA A 304 10.78 -3.73 12.23
N GLN A 305 11.84 -3.12 12.74
CA GLN A 305 11.95 -2.49 14.04
C GLN A 305 11.32 -1.10 13.89
N PRO A 306 10.23 -0.80 14.60
CA PRO A 306 9.69 0.55 14.66
C PRO A 306 10.80 1.56 15.00
N GLY A 307 10.88 2.67 14.27
CA GLY A 307 11.88 3.72 14.49
C GLY A 307 13.25 3.50 13.84
N ALA A 308 13.40 2.53 12.94
CA ALA A 308 14.68 2.20 12.30
C ALA A 308 15.15 3.18 11.20
N ALA A 309 14.51 4.34 11.04
CA ALA A 309 14.80 5.35 10.02
C ALA A 309 14.91 4.73 8.61
N MET A 310 13.81 4.15 8.14
CA MET A 310 13.78 3.39 6.88
C MET A 310 13.92 4.32 5.68
N SER A 311 14.83 3.98 4.77
CA SER A 311 15.00 4.71 3.50
C SER A 311 14.12 4.12 2.40
N GLU A 312 13.60 4.98 1.52
CA GLU A 312 12.71 4.59 0.41
C GLU A 312 13.35 3.67 -0.63
N ARG A 313 14.69 3.70 -0.71
CA ARG A 313 15.46 2.97 -1.70
C ARG A 313 15.15 1.48 -1.65
N TRP A 314 15.04 0.90 -0.47
CA TRP A 314 14.82 -0.54 -0.31
C TRP A 314 13.40 -0.98 -0.74
N PRO A 315 12.31 -0.28 -0.35
CA PRO A 315 10.98 -0.46 -0.95
C PRO A 315 10.97 -0.38 -2.49
N TYR A 316 11.53 0.67 -3.09
CA TYR A 316 11.53 0.81 -4.55
C TYR A 316 12.34 -0.28 -5.27
N LEU A 317 13.52 -0.64 -4.75
CA LEU A 317 14.33 -1.72 -5.30
C LEU A 317 13.66 -3.11 -5.13
N MET A 318 12.95 -3.33 -4.02
CA MET A 318 12.16 -4.56 -3.81
C MET A 318 11.04 -4.68 -4.85
N LEU A 319 10.24 -3.62 -5.04
CA LEU A 319 9.17 -3.57 -6.05
C LEU A 319 9.71 -3.77 -7.47
N ALA A 320 10.82 -3.11 -7.81
CA ALA A 320 11.49 -3.30 -9.10
C ALA A 320 11.90 -4.77 -9.32
N SER A 321 12.46 -5.41 -8.29
CA SER A 321 12.92 -6.81 -8.32
C SER A 321 11.76 -7.80 -8.47
N ILE A 322 10.66 -7.61 -7.73
CA ILE A 322 9.43 -8.42 -7.88
C ILE A 322 8.84 -8.26 -9.28
N THR A 323 8.84 -7.03 -9.81
CA THR A 323 8.33 -6.74 -11.17
C THR A 323 9.17 -7.41 -12.27
N LEU A 324 10.50 -7.55 -12.07
CA LEU A 324 11.37 -8.34 -12.96
C LEU A 324 11.04 -9.84 -12.91
N ILE A 325 10.75 -10.41 -11.74
CA ILE A 325 10.32 -11.82 -11.61
C ILE A 325 9.00 -12.04 -12.37
N LEU A 326 8.03 -11.13 -12.20
CA LEU A 326 6.76 -11.15 -12.95
C LEU A 326 6.98 -11.11 -14.45
N SER A 327 7.87 -10.25 -14.96
CA SER A 327 8.25 -10.22 -16.38
C SER A 327 8.80 -11.57 -16.87
N GLY A 328 9.71 -12.18 -16.11
CA GLY A 328 10.25 -13.51 -16.43
C GLY A 328 9.17 -14.60 -16.53
N GLY A 329 8.22 -14.61 -15.59
CA GLY A 329 7.06 -15.52 -15.60
C GLY A 329 6.12 -15.29 -16.78
N LEU A 330 5.80 -14.04 -17.09
CA LEU A 330 4.94 -13.65 -18.23
C LEU A 330 5.58 -14.04 -19.58
N LEU A 331 6.90 -13.87 -19.73
CA LEU A 331 7.63 -14.33 -20.93
C LEU A 331 7.65 -15.86 -21.06
N ALA A 332 7.82 -16.59 -19.95
CA ALA A 332 7.75 -18.05 -19.94
C ALA A 332 6.35 -18.56 -20.33
N LEU A 333 5.30 -17.91 -19.84
CA LEU A 333 3.91 -18.23 -20.19
C LEU A 333 3.60 -17.90 -21.66
N ALA A 334 4.00 -16.73 -22.16
CA ALA A 334 3.89 -16.36 -23.57
C ALA A 334 4.59 -17.38 -24.49
N ARG A 335 5.77 -17.86 -24.10
CA ARG A 335 6.49 -18.94 -24.80
C ARG A 335 5.75 -20.28 -24.76
N ARG A 336 5.20 -20.67 -23.61
CA ARG A 336 4.43 -21.93 -23.45
C ARG A 336 3.18 -21.93 -24.34
N LEU A 337 2.43 -20.82 -24.34
CA LEU A 337 1.21 -20.68 -25.14
C LEU A 337 1.50 -20.62 -26.65
N ARG A 338 2.68 -20.15 -27.07
CA ARG A 338 3.18 -20.20 -28.46
C ARG A 338 3.72 -21.57 -28.89
N ARG A 339 3.68 -22.57 -28.00
CA ARG A 339 4.04 -23.99 -28.25
C ARG A 339 2.85 -24.94 -28.18
N ALA A 340 1.66 -24.45 -27.82
CA ALA A 340 0.44 -25.20 -28.02
C ALA A 340 0.23 -25.45 -29.54
N PRO A 341 -0.45 -26.56 -29.93
CA PRO A 341 -0.61 -26.95 -31.33
C PRO A 341 -1.22 -25.83 -32.22
N PRO A 342 -0.97 -25.85 -33.55
CA PRO A 342 -0.92 -24.68 -34.44
C PRO A 342 -2.26 -23.97 -34.73
N TYR A 343 -3.31 -24.22 -33.96
CA TYR A 343 -4.67 -23.66 -34.10
C TYR A 343 -4.78 -22.13 -33.91
N SER A 344 -3.67 -21.41 -33.77
CA SER A 344 -3.64 -19.95 -33.70
C SER A 344 -3.00 -19.35 -34.95
N GLN A 345 -3.83 -18.87 -35.88
CA GLN A 345 -3.34 -17.96 -36.92
C GLN A 345 -2.70 -16.73 -36.28
N SER A 346 -1.64 -16.20 -36.89
CA SER A 346 -1.05 -14.92 -36.48
C SER A 346 -2.10 -13.82 -36.62
N PRO A 347 -2.43 -13.06 -35.57
CA PRO A 347 -3.43 -11.99 -35.70
C PRO A 347 -2.92 -10.89 -36.65
N PRO A 348 -3.83 -10.12 -37.28
CA PRO A 348 -3.47 -9.01 -38.16
C PRO A 348 -2.44 -8.08 -37.51
N GLN A 349 -1.47 -7.62 -38.29
CA GLN A 349 -0.28 -6.92 -37.77
C GLN A 349 -0.62 -5.73 -36.86
N TRP A 350 -1.67 -4.98 -37.22
CA TRP A 350 -2.14 -3.82 -36.43
C TRP A 350 -2.77 -4.22 -35.09
N LEU A 351 -3.54 -5.32 -35.04
CA LEU A 351 -4.14 -5.85 -33.80
C LEU A 351 -3.07 -6.35 -32.83
N GLY A 352 -2.05 -7.05 -33.35
CA GLY A 352 -0.92 -7.50 -32.54
C GLY A 352 -0.13 -6.34 -31.93
N VAL A 353 0.10 -5.27 -32.71
CA VAL A 353 0.75 -4.04 -32.22
C VAL A 353 -0.12 -3.35 -31.16
N ALA A 354 -1.41 -3.15 -31.42
CA ALA A 354 -2.34 -2.50 -30.51
C ALA A 354 -2.46 -3.25 -29.18
N ALA A 355 -2.64 -4.58 -29.20
CA ALA A 355 -2.70 -5.40 -28.00
C ALA A 355 -1.40 -5.32 -27.18
N THR A 356 -0.24 -5.38 -27.85
CA THR A 356 1.07 -5.25 -27.16
C THR A 356 1.19 -3.88 -26.46
N ALA A 357 0.85 -2.80 -27.16
CA ALA A 357 0.96 -1.44 -26.64
C ALA A 357 -0.01 -1.17 -25.48
N VAL A 358 -1.28 -1.56 -25.62
CA VAL A 358 -2.32 -1.36 -24.60
C VAL A 358 -2.00 -2.14 -23.33
N CYS A 359 -1.68 -3.44 -23.44
CA CYS A 359 -1.34 -4.26 -22.27
C CYS A 359 -0.04 -3.82 -21.59
N GLY A 360 0.97 -3.37 -22.37
CA GLY A 360 2.21 -2.84 -21.82
C GLY A 360 2.00 -1.52 -21.08
N ALA A 361 1.25 -0.58 -21.66
CA ALA A 361 0.94 0.70 -21.04
C ALA A 361 0.10 0.54 -19.76
N LEU A 362 -0.95 -0.30 -19.79
CA LEU A 362 -1.80 -0.57 -18.63
C LEU A 362 -1.02 -1.16 -17.46
N LEU A 363 -0.21 -2.21 -17.69
CA LEU A 363 0.54 -2.82 -16.59
C LEU A 363 1.63 -1.89 -16.06
N ALA A 364 2.30 -1.13 -16.94
CA ALA A 364 3.29 -0.15 -16.52
C ALA A 364 2.66 0.93 -15.62
N TRP A 365 1.50 1.45 -16.02
CA TRP A 365 0.74 2.44 -15.25
C TRP A 365 0.31 1.89 -13.89
N ILE A 366 -0.36 0.72 -13.85
CA ILE A 366 -0.83 0.10 -12.60
C ILE A 366 0.32 -0.10 -11.60
N VAL A 367 1.45 -0.66 -12.04
CA VAL A 367 2.58 -0.96 -11.12
C VAL A 367 3.27 0.31 -10.63
N VAL A 368 3.43 1.34 -11.47
CA VAL A 368 4.02 2.62 -11.04
C VAL A 368 3.10 3.38 -10.10
N SER A 369 1.80 3.48 -10.43
CA SER A 369 0.81 4.18 -9.59
C SER A 369 0.50 3.46 -8.27
N ALA A 370 0.63 2.13 -8.19
CA ALA A 370 0.47 1.39 -6.94
C ALA A 370 1.75 1.37 -6.07
N GLY A 371 2.92 1.60 -6.67
CA GLY A 371 4.20 1.57 -5.94
C GLY A 371 4.34 2.70 -4.93
N GLU A 372 3.94 3.92 -5.31
CA GLU A 372 4.05 5.14 -4.50
C GLU A 372 3.30 5.06 -3.15
N PRO A 373 1.98 4.76 -3.11
CA PRO A 373 1.26 4.61 -1.84
C PRO A 373 1.74 3.41 -1.00
N PHE A 374 2.26 2.35 -1.63
CA PHE A 374 2.87 1.24 -0.90
C PHE A 374 4.17 1.66 -0.18
N VAL A 375 5.02 2.45 -0.85
CA VAL A 375 6.25 2.99 -0.23
C VAL A 375 5.89 3.92 0.92
N GLN A 376 4.95 4.85 0.71
CA GLN A 376 4.48 5.80 1.72
C GLN A 376 3.98 5.10 3.00
N ALA A 377 2.97 4.22 2.88
CA ALA A 377 2.40 3.51 4.03
C ALA A 377 3.45 2.66 4.79
N ARG A 378 4.51 2.23 4.09
CA ARG A 378 5.61 1.48 4.70
C ARG A 378 6.63 2.38 5.41
N LEU A 379 6.87 3.60 4.93
CA LEU A 379 7.71 4.60 5.61
C LEU A 379 7.06 5.06 6.92
N GLU A 380 5.77 5.42 6.87
CA GLU A 380 4.96 5.79 8.05
C GLU A 380 5.07 4.72 9.15
N THR A 381 4.76 3.46 8.81
CA THR A 381 4.80 2.32 9.76
C THR A 381 6.21 1.84 10.15
N ALA A 382 7.27 2.28 9.48
CA ALA A 382 8.65 1.92 9.84
C ALA A 382 9.36 3.00 10.66
N ASN A 383 8.97 4.27 10.48
CA ASN A 383 9.60 5.41 11.16
C ASN A 383 8.90 5.75 12.48
N THR A 384 7.61 5.42 12.64
CA THR A 384 6.87 5.57 13.90
C THR A 384 7.26 4.53 14.96
N VAL A 385 7.34 4.95 16.21
CA VAL A 385 7.41 4.13 17.44
C VAL A 385 6.32 4.63 18.36
N SER A 386 5.17 3.96 18.39
CA SER A 386 4.15 4.21 19.41
C SER A 386 4.13 3.06 20.41
N THR A 387 4.14 3.38 21.71
CA THR A 387 3.71 2.45 22.76
C THR A 387 2.41 2.97 23.34
N THR A 388 1.39 2.13 23.47
CA THR A 388 0.14 2.52 24.14
C THR A 388 0.08 1.94 25.55
N THR A 389 -0.59 2.63 26.46
CA THR A 389 -0.87 2.14 27.81
C THR A 389 -2.36 1.86 27.97
N THR A 390 -2.67 0.72 28.62
CA THR A 390 -4.04 0.31 28.94
C THR A 390 -4.41 0.56 30.41
N ALA A 391 -3.46 1.06 31.21
CA ALA A 391 -3.69 1.38 32.62
C ALA A 391 -4.11 2.84 32.77
N GLU A 392 -5.33 3.07 33.28
CA GLU A 392 -5.81 4.40 33.68
C GLU A 392 -4.86 5.04 34.72
N PRO A 393 -4.60 6.36 34.64
CA PRO A 393 -3.70 7.05 35.56
C PRO A 393 -4.29 7.08 36.97
N THR A 394 -3.44 6.82 37.97
CA THR A 394 -3.84 6.85 39.39
C THR A 394 -4.02 8.28 39.87
N GLN A 395 -5.26 8.78 39.84
CA GLN A 395 -5.58 10.09 40.40
C GLN A 395 -5.35 10.11 41.92
N GLN A 396 -4.43 10.97 42.38
CA GLN A 396 -4.32 11.37 43.78
C GLN A 396 -4.83 12.80 43.96
N PRO A 397 -5.46 13.15 45.10
CA PRO A 397 -5.81 14.52 45.39
C PRO A 397 -4.53 15.38 45.49
N VAL A 398 -4.52 16.54 44.83
CA VAL A 398 -3.40 17.49 44.89
C VAL A 398 -3.24 18.00 46.33
N GLN A 399 -2.29 17.44 47.08
CA GLN A 399 -1.92 17.92 48.41
C GLN A 399 -0.69 18.82 48.33
N PHE A 400 -0.89 20.08 48.70
CA PHE A 400 0.14 21.11 48.74
C PHE A 400 0.93 21.05 50.06
N ASP A 401 1.79 20.05 50.22
CA ASP A 401 2.72 20.00 51.36
C ASP A 401 4.07 20.68 51.05
N GLY A 402 4.30 21.07 49.78
CA GLY A 402 5.54 21.70 49.32
C GLY A 402 6.67 20.71 49.07
N THR A 403 6.41 19.40 49.10
CA THR A 403 7.41 18.37 48.83
C THR A 403 7.58 18.14 47.33
N LEU A 404 8.81 17.82 46.92
CA LEU A 404 9.13 17.45 45.54
C LEU A 404 8.71 15.99 45.31
N ALA A 405 7.67 15.76 44.50
CA ALA A 405 7.18 14.42 44.18
C ALA A 405 8.23 13.55 43.46
N TRP A 406 8.85 14.10 42.42
CA TRP A 406 9.96 13.50 41.66
C TRP A 406 10.71 14.57 40.86
N THR A 407 11.88 14.22 40.31
CA THR A 407 12.65 15.03 39.37
C THR A 407 13.18 14.14 38.25
N ARG A 408 13.30 14.69 37.03
CA ARG A 408 13.82 13.99 35.85
C ARG A 408 14.44 14.99 34.88
N GLU A 409 15.55 14.60 34.23
CA GLU A 409 16.14 15.39 33.15
C GLU A 409 15.26 15.33 31.90
N VAL A 410 15.06 16.50 31.28
CA VAL A 410 14.25 16.73 30.07
C VAL A 410 15.02 17.64 29.11
N PRO A 411 14.78 17.59 27.79
CA PRO A 411 15.47 18.45 26.83
C PRO A 411 15.20 19.94 27.12
N ALA A 412 16.24 20.77 27.07
CA ALA A 412 16.14 22.18 27.46
C ALA A 412 15.17 23.01 26.59
N ALA A 413 14.99 22.64 25.31
CA ALA A 413 14.22 23.43 24.34
C ALA A 413 12.75 22.99 24.16
N GLY A 414 12.38 21.77 24.54
CA GLY A 414 11.05 21.21 24.22
C GLY A 414 9.90 21.82 25.02
N ALA A 415 8.67 21.66 24.56
CA ALA A 415 7.49 21.96 25.38
C ALA A 415 7.22 20.90 26.44
N ILE A 416 6.61 21.31 27.55
CA ILE A 416 6.10 20.42 28.60
C ILE A 416 4.68 20.89 28.94
N ALA A 417 3.71 19.97 29.01
CA ALA A 417 2.32 20.31 29.28
C ALA A 417 1.66 19.32 30.24
N GLY A 418 0.73 19.83 31.06
CA GLY A 418 -0.13 19.02 31.93
C GLY A 418 -1.34 18.49 31.16
N THR A 419 -1.67 17.22 31.36
CA THR A 419 -2.75 16.53 30.66
C THR A 419 -3.50 15.60 31.61
N ALA A 420 -4.67 15.12 31.19
CA ALA A 420 -5.41 14.09 31.91
C ALA A 420 -4.65 12.75 32.01
N GLY A 421 -3.63 12.54 31.16
CA GLY A 421 -2.74 11.38 31.20
C GLY A 421 -1.48 11.53 32.06
N GLY A 422 -1.22 12.73 32.59
CA GLY A 422 0.04 13.08 33.26
C GLY A 422 0.78 14.22 32.56
N VAL A 423 2.11 14.17 32.56
CA VAL A 423 2.98 15.21 31.99
C VAL A 423 3.42 14.80 30.58
N ALA A 424 2.98 15.55 29.57
CA ALA A 424 3.46 15.43 28.20
C ALA A 424 4.76 16.21 28.01
N GLU A 425 5.75 15.60 27.39
CA GLU A 425 7.06 16.18 27.07
C GLU A 425 7.34 16.07 25.57
N LEU A 426 7.54 17.22 24.91
CA LEU A 426 8.01 17.26 23.53
C LEU A 426 9.53 17.03 23.51
N ARG A 427 9.95 16.02 22.77
CA ARG A 427 11.31 15.54 22.60
C ARG A 427 11.77 15.82 21.16
N PRO A 428 13.09 15.84 20.88
CA PRO A 428 13.59 15.95 19.52
C PRO A 428 13.02 14.90 18.55
N ASP A 429 12.68 13.71 19.06
CA ASP A 429 12.14 12.56 18.32
C ASP A 429 10.60 12.40 18.41
N GLY A 430 9.86 13.21 19.17
CA GLY A 430 8.40 13.05 19.33
C GLY A 430 7.85 13.47 20.70
N VAL A 431 6.95 12.68 21.28
CA VAL A 431 6.27 12.95 22.56
C VAL A 431 6.48 11.81 23.55
N VAL A 432 6.77 12.14 24.80
CA VAL A 432 6.79 11.19 25.93
C VAL A 432 5.75 11.62 26.96
N MET A 433 4.94 10.67 27.43
CA MET A 433 4.01 10.89 28.53
C MET A 433 4.55 10.25 29.81
N SER A 434 4.72 11.07 30.84
CA SER A 434 5.19 10.69 32.16
C SER A 434 4.03 10.70 33.16
N ASP A 435 3.95 9.68 34.00
CA ASP A 435 3.00 9.63 35.12
C ASP A 435 3.24 10.79 36.10
N ALA A 436 2.18 11.53 36.44
CA ALA A 436 2.31 12.74 37.26
C ALA A 436 2.78 12.46 38.70
N ASN A 437 2.54 11.26 39.24
CA ASN A 437 2.91 10.92 40.62
C ASN A 437 4.32 10.34 40.74
N SER A 438 4.78 9.60 39.73
CA SER A 438 6.01 8.78 39.80
C SER A 438 7.10 9.17 38.80
N GLY A 439 6.79 10.00 37.79
CA GLY A 439 7.72 10.38 36.73
C GLY A 439 8.07 9.25 35.75
N GLN A 440 7.47 8.06 35.91
CA GLN A 440 7.69 6.92 35.02
C GLN A 440 6.98 7.14 33.67
N ILE A 441 7.61 6.71 32.58
CA ILE A 441 7.03 6.81 31.25
C ILE A 441 5.81 5.87 31.16
N ARG A 442 4.63 6.44 30.94
CA ARG A 442 3.39 5.69 30.66
C ARG A 442 3.34 5.25 29.20
N TRP A 443 3.68 6.17 28.29
CA TRP A 443 3.77 5.89 26.86
C TRP A 443 4.77 6.82 26.16
N ARG A 444 5.25 6.40 24.98
CA ARG A 444 6.00 7.25 24.05
C ARG A 444 5.44 7.14 22.65
N TYR A 445 5.43 8.25 21.94
CA TYR A 445 5.25 8.31 20.50
C TYR A 445 6.49 9.00 19.92
N ALA A 446 7.22 8.35 19.03
CA ALA A 446 8.40 8.92 18.38
C ALA A 446 8.38 8.64 16.89
N ARG A 447 9.00 9.52 16.09
CA ARG A 447 9.14 9.38 14.64
C ARG A 447 10.59 9.61 14.23
N ALA A 448 11.16 8.63 13.55
CA ALA A 448 12.55 8.66 13.09
C ALA A 448 12.81 9.68 11.95
N ASP A 449 11.75 10.30 11.42
CA ASP A 449 11.80 11.29 10.37
C ASP A 449 11.70 12.75 10.84
N VAL A 450 11.47 12.97 12.15
CA VAL A 450 11.48 14.28 12.79
C VAL A 450 12.89 14.88 12.83
N ASP A 451 13.01 16.16 12.49
CA ASP A 451 14.23 16.96 12.65
C ASP A 451 14.05 17.93 13.83
N ASP A 452 14.37 17.44 15.03
CA ASP A 452 14.32 18.16 16.31
C ASP A 452 12.97 18.87 16.60
N ALA A 453 11.91 18.10 16.87
CA ALA A 453 10.61 18.67 17.26
C ALA A 453 10.68 19.60 18.49
N ALA A 454 11.64 19.36 19.39
CA ALA A 454 11.86 20.24 20.55
C ALA A 454 12.25 21.67 20.16
N SER A 455 12.80 21.90 18.95
CA SER A 455 13.08 23.24 18.43
C SER A 455 11.82 24.13 18.26
N SER A 456 10.63 23.53 18.21
CA SER A 456 9.34 24.25 18.14
C SER A 456 8.99 25.01 19.43
N GLY A 457 9.71 24.78 20.53
CA GLY A 457 9.45 25.41 21.82
C GLY A 457 8.02 25.14 22.33
N SER A 458 7.48 26.07 23.11
CA SER A 458 6.13 26.00 23.68
C SER A 458 5.02 25.81 22.64
N LYS A 459 5.16 26.39 21.44
CA LYS A 459 4.20 26.26 20.33
C LYS A 459 4.22 24.88 19.66
N GLY A 460 5.16 24.00 20.01
CA GLY A 460 5.28 22.64 19.48
C GLY A 460 4.35 21.61 20.12
N LEU A 461 3.63 21.94 21.20
CA LEU A 461 2.78 21.00 21.93
C LEU A 461 1.51 21.70 22.40
N LEU A 462 0.39 21.38 21.77
CA LEU A 462 -0.94 21.84 22.15
C LEU A 462 -1.67 20.76 22.94
N VAL A 463 -2.51 21.18 23.88
CA VAL A 463 -3.36 20.31 24.69
C VAL A 463 -4.79 20.83 24.64
N SER A 464 -5.76 19.92 24.50
CA SER A 464 -7.17 20.29 24.54
C SER A 464 -7.60 20.81 25.91
N GLY A 465 -8.66 21.63 25.97
CA GLY A 465 -9.15 22.20 27.23
C GLY A 465 -9.59 21.16 28.29
N ASP A 466 -9.94 19.93 27.87
CA ASP A 466 -10.22 18.80 28.76
C ASP A 466 -8.97 17.98 29.17
N GLY A 467 -7.81 18.33 28.62
CA GLY A 467 -6.54 17.64 28.85
C GLY A 467 -6.43 16.25 28.23
N ARG A 468 -7.42 15.79 27.45
CA ARG A 468 -7.48 14.40 26.95
C ARG A 468 -6.79 14.21 25.60
N ILE A 469 -6.51 15.28 24.87
CA ILE A 469 -5.91 15.26 23.54
C ILE A 469 -4.66 16.14 23.52
N VAL A 470 -3.63 15.66 22.85
CA VAL A 470 -2.36 16.37 22.65
C VAL A 470 -2.08 16.42 21.15
N ALA A 471 -1.78 17.60 20.61
CA ALA A 471 -1.25 17.74 19.25
C ALA A 471 0.21 18.20 19.32
N ALA A 472 1.12 17.42 18.73
CA ALA A 472 2.54 17.73 18.70
C ALA A 472 3.00 18.10 17.29
N ASN A 473 3.77 19.19 17.18
CA ASN A 473 4.47 19.56 15.96
C ASN A 473 5.71 18.68 15.79
N LEU A 474 5.80 18.04 14.63
CA LEU A 474 6.79 17.05 14.25
C LEU A 474 7.43 17.49 12.92
N PRO A 475 8.19 18.60 12.92
CA PRO A 475 8.83 19.11 11.72
C PRO A 475 9.80 18.08 11.16
N TYR A 476 9.80 17.91 9.85
CA TYR A 476 10.81 17.14 9.12
C TYR A 476 11.73 18.09 8.34
N ALA A 477 12.99 17.70 8.16
CA ALA A 477 13.92 18.48 7.36
C ALA A 477 13.51 18.47 5.88
N GLY A 478 13.03 19.59 5.34
CA GLY A 478 12.59 19.71 3.94
C GLY A 478 13.66 19.32 2.89
N ASN A 479 14.94 19.49 3.21
CA ASN A 479 16.07 19.07 2.36
C ASN A 479 16.42 17.58 2.47
N ARG A 480 15.81 16.85 3.41
CA ARG A 480 15.93 15.40 3.58
C ARG A 480 14.66 14.68 3.13
N ALA A 481 13.51 15.35 3.20
CA ALA A 481 12.18 14.91 2.77
C ALA A 481 12.21 14.02 1.51
N PRO A 482 11.45 12.91 1.46
CA PRO A 482 11.39 12.08 0.27
C PRO A 482 10.62 12.82 -0.83
N THR A 483 11.14 12.81 -2.06
CA THR A 483 10.62 13.67 -3.13
C THR A 483 9.22 13.24 -3.56
N GLY A 484 8.22 14.06 -3.24
CA GLY A 484 6.81 13.80 -3.60
C GLY A 484 6.03 12.98 -2.57
N ILE A 485 6.54 12.83 -1.34
CA ILE A 485 5.79 12.25 -0.22
C ILE A 485 5.52 13.32 0.84
N ASP A 486 4.24 13.56 1.08
CA ASP A 486 3.75 14.48 2.10
C ASP A 486 3.78 13.79 3.47
N LEU A 487 4.81 14.08 4.28
CA LEU A 487 4.94 13.52 5.64
C LEU A 487 4.10 14.35 6.63
N PRO A 488 3.32 13.73 7.54
CA PRO A 488 2.51 14.49 8.50
C PRO A 488 3.39 15.38 9.40
N THR A 489 3.03 16.65 9.52
CA THR A 489 3.73 17.64 10.38
C THR A 489 3.16 17.70 11.78
N TYR A 490 1.93 17.23 12.01
CA TYR A 490 1.33 17.14 13.33
C TYR A 490 0.84 15.72 13.63
N ALA A 491 1.09 15.23 14.85
CA ALA A 491 0.44 14.02 15.38
C ALA A 491 -0.54 14.40 16.49
N VAL A 492 -1.79 13.93 16.38
CA VAL A 492 -2.83 14.11 17.39
C VAL A 492 -2.99 12.81 18.16
N LEU A 493 -2.73 12.88 19.46
CA LEU A 493 -2.59 11.74 20.36
C LEU A 493 -3.61 11.81 21.50
N ASN A 494 -4.13 10.67 21.92
CA ASN A 494 -4.88 10.54 23.17
C ASN A 494 -3.90 10.64 24.35
N ALA A 495 -4.07 11.66 25.20
CA ALA A 495 -3.20 11.91 26.35
C ALA A 495 -3.14 10.72 27.32
N VAL A 496 -4.27 10.03 27.50
CA VAL A 496 -4.41 8.98 28.51
C VAL A 496 -3.79 7.66 28.04
N THR A 497 -4.02 7.27 26.78
CA THR A 497 -3.63 5.96 26.23
C THR A 497 -2.36 5.97 25.37
N GLY A 498 -1.99 7.11 24.79
CA GLY A 498 -0.93 7.22 23.78
C GLY A 498 -1.35 6.77 22.38
N GLU A 499 -2.65 6.50 22.18
CA GLU A 499 -3.21 6.15 20.87
C GLU A 499 -3.08 7.31 19.89
N VAL A 500 -2.64 7.01 18.67
CA VAL A 500 -2.58 7.97 17.56
C VAL A 500 -3.98 8.08 16.98
N LEU A 501 -4.59 9.26 17.12
CA LEU A 501 -5.97 9.50 16.67
C LEU A 501 -5.98 9.96 15.21
N THR A 502 -5.10 10.90 14.85
CA THR A 502 -4.84 11.30 13.47
C THR A 502 -3.42 11.85 13.31
N GLU A 503 -2.92 11.85 12.08
CA GLU A 503 -1.70 12.55 11.71
C GLU A 503 -2.03 13.49 10.54
N VAL A 504 -1.64 14.77 10.66
CA VAL A 504 -2.03 15.84 9.74
C VAL A 504 -0.79 16.40 9.06
N HIS A 505 -0.80 16.43 7.72
CA HIS A 505 0.16 17.17 6.92
C HIS A 505 -0.37 18.59 6.65
N THR A 506 0.41 19.60 7.02
CA THR A 506 0.15 21.02 6.74
C THR A 506 1.44 21.84 6.94
N ASP A 507 1.65 22.86 6.10
CA ASP A 507 2.69 23.88 6.29
C ASP A 507 2.25 24.96 7.32
N GLY A 508 1.00 24.89 7.80
CA GLY A 508 0.41 25.85 8.74
C GLY A 508 0.79 25.61 10.21
N ARG A 509 0.49 26.59 11.06
CA ARG A 509 0.66 26.50 12.52
C ARG A 509 -0.64 26.02 13.15
N ALA A 510 -0.61 24.91 13.89
CA ALA A 510 -1.73 24.53 14.73
C ALA A 510 -2.03 25.61 15.78
N LEU A 511 -3.32 25.87 15.99
CA LEU A 511 -3.85 26.86 16.93
C LEU A 511 -4.41 26.19 18.19
N ALA A 512 -5.29 25.20 17.99
CA ALA A 512 -6.01 24.51 19.06
C ALA A 512 -6.43 23.09 18.61
N VAL A 513 -6.74 22.21 19.57
CA VAL A 513 -7.12 20.81 19.32
C VAL A 513 -8.22 20.36 20.28
N ASN A 514 -9.15 19.52 19.81
CA ASN A 514 -10.11 18.80 20.64
C ASN A 514 -10.24 17.33 20.19
N GLN A 515 -11.26 16.62 20.66
CA GLN A 515 -11.47 15.20 20.33
C GLN A 515 -11.91 14.97 18.87
N ASP A 516 -12.43 15.99 18.20
CA ASP A 516 -13.02 15.90 16.86
C ASP A 516 -12.09 16.45 15.77
N GLN A 517 -11.34 17.52 16.05
CA GLN A 517 -10.54 18.23 15.05
C GLN A 517 -9.31 19.00 15.60
N LEU A 518 -8.35 19.21 14.70
CA LEU A 518 -7.18 20.08 14.85
C LEU A 518 -7.41 21.37 14.04
N LEU A 519 -7.34 22.52 14.70
CA LEU A 519 -7.48 23.83 14.07
C LEU A 519 -6.09 24.37 13.67
N VAL A 520 -5.92 24.79 12.42
CA VAL A 520 -4.63 25.20 11.83
C VAL A 520 -4.76 26.55 11.13
N SER A 521 -3.77 27.44 11.30
CA SER A 521 -3.60 28.65 10.50
C SER A 521 -2.62 28.46 9.34
N GLU A 522 -3.07 28.75 8.13
CA GLU A 522 -2.31 28.70 6.88
C GLU A 522 -2.22 30.12 6.30
N GLY A 523 -1.50 31.00 6.99
CA GLY A 523 -1.49 32.44 6.71
C GLY A 523 -2.86 33.06 7.00
N ASN A 524 -3.57 33.50 5.95
CA ASN A 524 -4.92 34.04 6.04
C ASN A 524 -6.04 33.01 5.84
N TYR A 525 -5.72 31.72 5.83
CA TYR A 525 -6.71 30.65 5.90
C TYR A 525 -6.72 30.01 7.28
N VAL A 526 -7.90 29.56 7.71
CA VAL A 526 -8.08 28.65 8.84
C VAL A 526 -8.63 27.35 8.30
N ALA A 527 -8.00 26.23 8.67
CA ALA A 527 -8.45 24.88 8.32
C ALA A 527 -8.76 24.09 9.59
N ALA A 528 -9.86 23.33 9.57
CA ALA A 528 -10.16 22.33 10.58
C ALA A 528 -9.89 20.93 9.99
N HIS A 529 -8.87 20.26 10.49
CA HIS A 529 -8.53 18.89 10.09
C HIS A 529 -9.21 17.88 11.00
N GLY A 530 -9.95 16.94 10.43
CA GLY A 530 -10.68 15.94 11.18
C GLY A 530 -9.76 14.91 11.82
N VAL A 531 -10.15 14.45 13.01
CA VAL A 531 -9.49 13.32 13.69
C VAL A 531 -9.79 11.98 12.99
N SER A 532 -10.72 11.93 12.03
CA SER A 532 -11.07 10.69 11.30
C SER A 532 -11.36 10.85 9.79
N ASN A 533 -11.23 12.06 9.24
CA ASN A 533 -11.61 12.38 7.86
C ASN A 533 -10.68 13.49 7.31
N PRO A 534 -10.56 13.70 5.98
CA PRO A 534 -9.83 14.84 5.45
C PRO A 534 -10.46 16.17 5.91
N THR A 535 -9.74 17.28 5.73
CA THR A 535 -10.11 18.65 6.15
C THR A 535 -11.61 18.91 6.06
N HIS A 536 -12.24 19.17 7.21
CA HIS A 536 -13.69 19.38 7.34
C HIS A 536 -14.14 20.65 6.62
N TRP A 537 -13.41 21.75 6.83
CA TRP A 537 -13.64 23.03 6.19
C TRP A 537 -12.35 23.85 6.16
N ARG A 538 -12.30 24.83 5.25
CA ARG A 538 -11.21 25.79 5.13
C ARG A 538 -11.79 27.17 4.80
N THR A 539 -11.67 28.09 5.74
CA THR A 539 -12.24 29.44 5.65
C THR A 539 -11.14 30.45 5.39
N GLN A 540 -11.31 31.29 4.37
CA GLN A 540 -10.40 32.40 4.11
C GLN A 540 -10.82 33.63 4.92
N LEU A 541 -9.90 34.18 5.70
CA LEU A 541 -10.09 35.41 6.46
C LEU A 541 -9.36 36.59 5.80
N ARG A 542 -9.62 37.78 6.32
CA ARG A 542 -9.06 39.04 5.80
C ARG A 542 -7.58 39.16 6.12
N CYS A 543 -7.20 38.77 7.33
CA CYS A 543 -5.84 38.90 7.85
C CYS A 543 -5.22 37.53 8.18
N ASN A 544 -3.93 37.52 8.55
CA ASN A 544 -3.29 36.30 9.04
C ASN A 544 -3.82 35.93 10.43
N VAL A 545 -3.99 34.64 10.70
CA VAL A 545 -4.48 34.17 12.00
C VAL A 545 -3.33 33.90 12.94
N THR A 546 -3.30 34.65 14.03
CA THR A 546 -2.22 34.62 15.03
C THR A 546 -2.53 33.72 16.21
N GLN A 547 -3.82 33.56 16.55
CA GLN A 547 -4.31 32.75 17.67
C GLN A 547 -5.65 32.08 17.33
N GLY A 548 -5.95 30.99 18.01
CA GLY A 548 -7.26 30.35 17.98
C GLY A 548 -7.47 29.40 19.14
N GLU A 549 -8.74 29.13 19.46
CA GLU A 549 -9.18 28.34 20.59
C GLU A 549 -10.50 27.62 20.24
N LEU A 550 -10.73 26.43 20.80
CA LEU A 550 -11.96 25.67 20.56
C LEU A 550 -12.87 25.71 21.80
N MET A 551 -14.10 26.19 21.64
CA MET A 551 -15.05 26.34 22.75
C MET A 551 -16.49 26.07 22.31
N ASN A 552 -17.17 25.13 22.98
CA ASN A 552 -18.50 24.65 22.60
C ASN A 552 -18.53 24.22 21.11
N ASP A 553 -19.60 24.53 20.37
CA ASP A 553 -19.71 24.33 18.92
C ASP A 553 -19.04 25.47 18.09
N GLN A 554 -18.01 26.15 18.61
CA GLN A 554 -17.33 27.24 17.89
C GLN A 554 -15.79 27.10 17.89
N ALA A 555 -15.17 27.49 16.77
CA ALA A 555 -13.76 27.82 16.69
C ALA A 555 -13.59 29.34 16.80
N ILE A 556 -12.98 29.81 17.88
CA ILE A 556 -12.64 31.23 18.05
C ILE A 556 -11.26 31.45 17.45
N VAL A 557 -11.10 32.49 16.65
CA VAL A 557 -9.80 32.86 16.04
C VAL A 557 -9.56 34.36 16.15
N VAL A 558 -8.28 34.76 16.18
CA VAL A 558 -7.87 36.16 16.10
C VAL A 558 -7.11 36.35 14.79
N ASP A 559 -7.71 37.10 13.85
CA ASP A 559 -7.03 37.52 12.61
C ASP A 559 -6.54 38.97 12.72
N ALA A 560 -5.28 39.19 12.35
CA ALA A 560 -4.59 40.45 12.58
C ALA A 560 -3.72 40.87 11.39
N CYS A 561 -3.84 42.14 11.01
CA CYS A 561 -3.23 42.75 9.83
C CYS A 561 -2.21 43.81 10.23
N ALA A 562 -1.18 43.99 9.39
CA ALA A 562 -0.44 45.25 9.35
C ALA A 562 -1.42 46.41 9.04
N GLY A 563 -1.40 47.48 9.85
CA GLY A 563 -2.37 48.59 9.77
C GLY A 563 -3.42 48.63 10.86
N ASN A 564 -3.12 48.17 12.08
CA ASN A 564 -3.96 48.26 13.29
C ASN A 564 -5.28 47.44 13.25
N GLY A 565 -5.43 46.51 12.31
CA GLY A 565 -6.58 45.61 12.28
C GLY A 565 -6.33 44.37 13.13
N ALA A 566 -7.19 44.12 14.12
CA ALA A 566 -7.19 42.90 14.93
C ALA A 566 -8.61 42.52 15.30
N VAL A 567 -9.09 41.37 14.83
CA VAL A 567 -10.49 40.97 14.98
C VAL A 567 -10.57 39.57 15.59
N VAL A 568 -11.37 39.44 16.64
CA VAL A 568 -11.75 38.13 17.19
C VAL A 568 -13.00 37.68 16.45
N ARG A 569 -13.01 36.46 15.92
CA ARG A 569 -14.16 35.87 15.21
C ARG A 569 -14.57 34.56 15.87
N GLY A 570 -15.88 34.33 15.97
CA GLY A 570 -16.43 33.00 16.18
C GLY A 570 -16.80 32.39 14.84
N LEU A 571 -16.24 31.23 14.52
CA LEU A 571 -16.59 30.40 13.37
C LEU A 571 -17.39 29.18 13.85
N ASP A 572 -18.41 28.77 13.11
CA ASP A 572 -19.11 27.51 13.36
C ASP A 572 -18.14 26.34 13.24
N LEU A 573 -18.08 25.48 14.26
CA LEU A 573 -17.09 24.40 14.34
C LEU A 573 -17.22 23.37 13.21
N LYS A 574 -18.40 23.23 12.60
CA LYS A 574 -18.74 22.21 11.60
C LYS A 574 -18.67 22.72 10.17
N THR A 575 -19.02 23.98 9.92
CA THR A 575 -19.04 24.57 8.56
C THR A 575 -17.90 25.55 8.30
N GLY A 576 -17.31 26.15 9.34
CA GLY A 576 -16.34 27.24 9.21
C GLY A 576 -16.97 28.61 8.89
N ASP A 577 -18.30 28.71 8.89
CA ASP A 577 -19.02 29.97 8.64
C ASP A 577 -18.83 30.96 9.81
N GLN A 578 -18.66 32.24 9.50
CA GLN A 578 -18.55 33.28 10.53
C GLN A 578 -19.90 33.53 11.21
N LEU A 579 -19.93 33.36 12.54
CA LEU A 579 -21.09 33.62 13.40
C LEU A 579 -21.11 35.06 13.93
N TRP A 580 -19.95 35.57 14.38
CA TRP A 580 -19.79 36.91 14.94
C TRP A 580 -18.34 37.41 14.81
N GLU A 581 -18.14 38.72 14.94
CA GLU A 581 -16.81 39.35 14.98
C GLU A 581 -16.74 40.51 15.99
N VAL A 582 -15.57 40.72 16.58
CA VAL A 582 -15.24 41.78 17.53
C VAL A 582 -13.93 42.45 17.11
N ASP A 583 -13.99 43.71 16.71
CA ASP A 583 -12.83 44.50 16.32
C ASP A 583 -12.11 45.10 17.54
N LEU A 584 -10.95 44.54 17.88
CA LEU A 584 -10.07 45.03 18.94
C LEU A 584 -9.31 46.30 18.52
N GLY A 585 -9.10 46.52 17.22
CA GLY A 585 -8.43 47.71 16.68
C GLY A 585 -9.20 49.01 16.92
N GLN A 586 -10.52 48.94 17.15
CA GLN A 586 -11.34 50.09 17.58
C GLN A 586 -11.19 50.43 19.07
N ARG A 587 -10.66 49.52 19.88
CA ARG A 587 -10.50 49.66 21.34
C ARG A 587 -9.07 50.01 21.76
N PHE A 588 -8.09 49.59 20.97
CA PHE A 588 -6.68 49.56 21.35
C PHE A 588 -5.80 50.27 20.31
N ASP A 589 -4.81 51.02 20.79
CA ASP A 589 -3.82 51.69 19.93
C ASP A 589 -2.72 50.69 19.52
N LEU A 590 -2.99 49.98 18.43
CA LEU A 590 -2.11 48.95 17.87
C LEU A 590 -1.02 49.58 16.98
N SER A 591 0.00 48.79 16.62
CA SER A 591 1.08 49.26 15.76
C SER A 591 0.97 48.70 14.35
N SER A 592 0.99 49.59 13.35
CA SER A 592 0.92 49.23 11.94
C SER A 592 2.24 48.75 11.37
N GLU A 593 3.35 49.02 12.05
CA GLU A 593 4.72 48.70 11.64
C GLU A 593 5.25 47.38 12.21
N LEU A 594 4.51 46.76 13.12
CA LEU A 594 4.93 45.56 13.86
C LEU A 594 4.14 44.33 13.45
N ASP A 595 4.85 43.20 13.39
CA ASP A 595 4.27 41.88 13.16
C ASP A 595 3.17 41.58 14.21
N PRO A 596 1.94 41.23 13.78
CA PRO A 596 0.86 40.79 14.66
C PRO A 596 1.24 39.79 15.76
N ASP A 597 2.12 38.83 15.49
CA ASP A 597 2.58 37.85 16.50
C ASP A 597 3.40 38.49 17.65
N THR A 598 3.77 39.78 17.53
CA THR A 598 4.45 40.55 18.59
C THR A 598 3.52 41.41 19.45
N TRP A 599 2.24 41.49 19.10
CA TRP A 599 1.27 42.29 19.86
C TRP A 599 -0.11 41.63 20.09
N VAL A 600 -0.43 40.51 19.43
CA VAL A 600 -1.47 39.57 19.88
C VAL A 600 -0.80 38.47 20.70
N GLY A 601 -1.26 38.24 21.94
CA GLY A 601 -0.77 37.15 22.79
C GLY A 601 -1.76 36.02 22.94
N ASP A 602 -1.46 35.08 23.83
CA ASP A 602 -2.26 33.88 24.08
C ASP A 602 -3.76 34.16 24.26
N LEU A 603 -4.55 33.18 23.81
CA LEU A 603 -6.01 33.10 23.87
C LEU A 603 -6.39 31.84 24.64
N VAL A 604 -7.42 31.91 25.50
CA VAL A 604 -7.89 30.76 26.27
C VAL A 604 -9.40 30.80 26.53
N ALA A 605 -10.06 29.67 26.44
CA ALA A 605 -11.47 29.50 26.82
C ALA A 605 -11.59 29.44 28.35
N VAL A 606 -12.55 30.16 28.92
CA VAL A 606 -12.80 30.15 30.38
C VAL A 606 -13.74 28.99 30.74
N PRO A 607 -13.29 27.98 31.52
CA PRO A 607 -14.09 26.78 31.80
C PRO A 607 -15.44 27.07 32.47
N ASP A 608 -16.46 26.31 32.06
CA ASP A 608 -17.85 26.41 32.53
C ASP A 608 -18.52 27.78 32.30
N THR A 609 -18.03 28.57 31.35
CA THR A 609 -18.61 29.88 30.96
C THR A 609 -18.90 29.97 29.45
N ARG A 610 -19.20 31.19 28.96
CA ARG A 610 -19.21 31.54 27.53
C ARG A 610 -18.14 32.58 27.18
N GLU A 611 -17.13 32.71 28.02
CA GLU A 611 -16.08 33.70 27.82
C GLU A 611 -14.80 33.09 27.23
N VAL A 612 -14.22 33.81 26.27
CA VAL A 612 -12.85 33.60 25.80
C VAL A 612 -12.04 34.83 26.20
N SER A 613 -10.86 34.59 26.78
CA SER A 613 -9.98 35.66 27.26
C SER A 613 -8.65 35.64 26.53
N GLY A 614 -8.09 36.81 26.26
CA GLY A 614 -6.83 36.93 25.53
C GLY A 614 -5.98 38.12 25.94
N LEU A 615 -4.81 38.22 25.31
CA LEU A 615 -3.83 39.28 25.52
C LEU A 615 -3.68 40.18 24.29
N ILE A 616 -3.53 41.49 24.51
CA ILE A 616 -3.15 42.43 23.44
C ILE A 616 -2.20 43.51 23.95
N TRP A 617 -1.10 43.73 23.24
CA TRP A 617 -0.12 44.78 23.54
C TRP A 617 -0.39 46.00 22.66
N THR A 618 -0.23 47.19 23.22
CA THR A 618 -0.53 48.47 22.58
C THR A 618 0.68 49.38 22.56
N ALA A 619 0.83 50.17 21.49
CA ALA A 619 1.96 51.08 21.33
C ALA A 619 1.90 52.30 22.28
N ALA A 620 0.73 52.55 22.87
CA ALA A 620 0.50 53.65 23.80
C ALA A 620 1.47 53.65 25.00
N ALA A 621 2.02 54.84 25.29
CA ALA A 621 2.83 55.14 26.48
C ALA A 621 4.02 54.20 26.74
N GLY A 622 4.67 53.70 25.67
CA GLY A 622 5.87 52.86 25.77
C GLY A 622 5.60 51.36 25.87
N GLY A 623 4.34 50.92 25.74
CA GLY A 623 3.96 49.51 25.66
C GLY A 623 3.02 49.09 26.78
N THR A 624 1.70 49.11 26.53
CA THR A 624 0.71 48.67 27.54
C THR A 624 0.09 47.34 27.13
N LEU A 625 0.26 46.31 27.97
CA LEU A 625 -0.38 45.00 27.80
C LEU A 625 -1.75 45.02 28.47
N TYR A 626 -2.77 44.55 27.76
CA TYR A 626 -4.14 44.40 28.24
C TYR A 626 -4.55 42.92 28.23
N GLN A 627 -5.29 42.53 29.25
CA GLN A 627 -6.17 41.36 29.21
C GLN A 627 -7.55 41.84 28.74
N TRP A 628 -8.21 41.01 27.94
CA TRP A 628 -9.57 41.25 27.47
C TRP A 628 -10.38 39.95 27.53
N SER A 629 -11.69 40.05 27.68
CA SER A 629 -12.62 38.93 27.59
C SER A 629 -13.79 39.24 26.64
N VAL A 630 -14.25 38.24 25.90
CA VAL A 630 -15.36 38.31 24.95
C VAL A 630 -16.37 37.19 25.26
N ASP A 631 -17.64 37.53 25.35
CA ASP A 631 -18.74 36.55 25.38
C ASP A 631 -18.98 36.00 23.96
N VAL A 632 -18.81 34.68 23.78
CA VAL A 632 -18.91 33.98 22.48
C VAL A 632 -20.35 33.65 22.07
N GLY A 633 -21.34 33.94 22.92
CA GLY A 633 -22.76 33.84 22.60
C GLY A 633 -23.34 35.17 22.09
N GLU A 634 -22.84 36.30 22.58
CA GLU A 634 -23.29 37.64 22.19
C GLU A 634 -22.31 38.37 21.25
N GLY A 635 -21.08 37.87 21.08
CA GLY A 635 -20.09 38.47 20.19
C GLY A 635 -19.67 39.88 20.62
N ARG A 636 -19.45 40.09 21.92
CA ARG A 636 -19.04 41.38 22.48
C ARG A 636 -17.98 41.26 23.57
N ILE A 637 -17.17 42.30 23.71
CA ILE A 637 -16.21 42.45 24.81
C ILE A 637 -16.97 42.59 26.14
N SER A 638 -16.76 41.65 27.05
CA SER A 638 -17.26 41.71 28.44
C SER A 638 -16.51 42.77 29.23
N TRP A 639 -15.18 42.71 29.21
CA TRP A 639 -14.30 43.64 29.94
C TRP A 639 -12.89 43.72 29.31
N THR A 640 -12.15 44.76 29.68
CA THR A 640 -10.73 44.96 29.31
C THR A 640 -9.98 45.57 30.48
N THR A 641 -8.89 44.94 30.92
CA THR A 641 -8.09 45.37 32.07
C THR A 641 -6.62 45.52 31.67
N PRO A 642 -5.96 46.67 31.92
CA PRO A 642 -4.52 46.80 31.74
C PRO A 642 -3.78 45.93 32.76
N VAL A 643 -2.82 45.14 32.28
CA VAL A 643 -1.97 44.32 33.15
C VAL A 643 -1.07 45.25 33.96
N PRO A 644 -1.03 45.16 35.31
CA PRO A 644 -0.25 46.06 36.15
C PRO A 644 1.24 46.13 35.77
N GLY A 645 1.90 47.25 36.05
CA GLY A 645 3.37 47.37 35.91
C GLY A 645 3.87 47.61 34.48
N THR A 646 3.13 48.37 33.68
CA THR A 646 3.56 48.88 32.37
C THR A 646 4.46 50.12 32.50
N PRO A 647 5.31 50.46 31.50
CA PRO A 647 5.45 49.83 30.19
C PRO A 647 6.05 48.41 30.23
N ARG A 648 5.65 47.57 29.28
CA ARG A 648 6.12 46.18 29.13
C ARG A 648 6.74 45.94 27.74
N PRO A 649 7.70 45.01 27.62
CA PRO A 649 8.21 44.56 26.33
C PRO A 649 7.08 43.98 25.45
N ARG A 650 7.35 43.89 24.14
CA ARG A 650 6.45 43.26 23.16
C ARG A 650 6.35 41.76 23.40
N LEU A 651 5.33 41.14 22.82
CA LEU A 651 5.12 39.70 22.91
C LEU A 651 6.01 38.93 21.91
N GLY A 652 6.10 37.62 22.11
CA GLY A 652 6.72 36.67 21.18
C GLY A 652 8.21 36.37 21.43
N PRO A 653 8.78 35.39 20.70
CA PRO A 653 10.00 34.67 21.10
C PRO A 653 11.30 35.48 21.06
N ALA A 654 11.30 36.60 20.33
CA ALA A 654 12.43 37.54 20.28
C ALA A 654 12.36 38.63 21.37
N SER A 655 11.32 38.62 22.22
CA SER A 655 11.06 39.67 23.21
C SER A 655 10.52 39.12 24.53
N CYS A 656 9.32 38.56 24.55
CA CYS A 656 8.67 38.10 25.78
C CYS A 656 7.52 37.15 25.48
N ASP A 657 7.70 35.85 25.72
CA ASP A 657 6.56 34.95 25.73
C ASP A 657 5.72 35.21 26.99
N ALA A 658 4.45 35.52 26.78
CA ALA A 658 3.44 35.58 27.83
C ALA A 658 2.56 34.34 27.72
N GLN A 659 2.26 33.70 28.85
CA GLN A 659 1.33 32.57 28.93
C GLN A 659 0.06 32.96 29.67
N LEU A 660 -1.08 32.67 29.08
CA LEU A 660 -2.40 32.88 29.67
C LEU A 660 -3.11 31.53 29.84
N ALA A 661 -3.66 31.28 31.03
CA ALA A 661 -4.51 30.11 31.25
C ALA A 661 -5.71 30.45 32.14
N ALA A 662 -6.84 29.80 31.90
CA ALA A 662 -8.07 30.00 32.65
C ALA A 662 -8.41 28.83 33.57
N THR A 663 -9.00 29.17 34.71
CA THR A 663 -9.87 28.28 35.50
C THR A 663 -11.21 28.99 35.69
N HIS A 664 -12.23 28.28 36.18
CA HIS A 664 -13.52 28.88 36.50
C HIS A 664 -13.44 30.08 37.46
N SER A 665 -12.39 30.16 38.30
CA SER A 665 -12.22 31.22 39.31
C SER A 665 -11.12 32.23 39.00
N SER A 666 -10.16 31.92 38.11
CA SER A 666 -8.93 32.70 37.96
C SER A 666 -8.31 32.59 36.55
N LEU A 667 -8.19 33.73 35.86
CA LEU A 667 -7.25 33.89 34.74
C LEU A 667 -5.85 34.12 35.30
N VAL A 668 -4.90 33.21 35.08
CA VAL A 668 -3.50 33.44 35.43
C VAL A 668 -2.72 33.80 34.18
N LEU A 669 -1.97 34.88 34.30
CA LEU A 669 -1.05 35.39 33.32
C LEU A 669 0.37 35.31 33.88
N ILE A 670 1.30 34.74 33.11
CA ILE A 670 2.74 34.86 33.34
C ILE A 670 3.33 35.65 32.19
N THR A 671 4.03 36.75 32.48
CA THR A 671 4.63 37.61 31.45
C THR A 671 5.83 38.36 32.02
N CYS A 672 6.89 38.54 31.23
CA CYS A 672 8.05 39.31 31.68
C CYS A 672 7.76 40.82 31.80
N ARG A 673 8.54 41.50 32.64
CA ARG A 673 8.44 42.95 32.92
C ARG A 673 9.58 43.74 32.28
N ASN A 674 10.76 43.15 32.11
CA ASN A 674 11.92 43.75 31.47
C ASN A 674 12.37 42.96 30.23
N ALA A 675 13.07 43.62 29.32
CA ALA A 675 13.55 43.01 28.08
C ALA A 675 14.55 41.87 28.32
N THR A 676 14.54 40.88 27.44
CA THR A 676 15.33 39.64 27.52
C THR A 676 16.79 39.81 27.11
N ASP A 677 17.54 40.69 27.80
CA ASP A 677 19.00 40.63 27.79
C ASP A 677 19.46 39.43 28.64
N PRO A 678 20.11 38.39 28.07
CA PRO A 678 20.56 37.21 28.82
C PRO A 678 21.63 37.52 29.88
N ALA A 679 22.26 38.69 29.82
CA ALA A 679 23.25 39.12 30.81
C ALA A 679 22.62 39.76 32.07
N GLN A 680 21.31 40.06 32.05
CA GLN A 680 20.62 40.77 33.13
C GLN A 680 19.57 39.89 33.86
N PRO A 681 19.27 40.14 35.15
CA PRO A 681 18.19 39.45 35.84
C PRO A 681 16.83 39.74 35.16
N GLN A 682 16.16 38.68 34.67
CA GLN A 682 14.82 38.78 34.09
C GLN A 682 13.78 38.78 35.21
N THR A 683 12.79 39.65 35.14
CA THR A 683 11.68 39.73 36.10
C THR A 683 10.40 39.28 35.41
N TYR A 684 9.81 38.19 35.91
CA TYR A 684 8.50 37.71 35.51
C TYR A 684 7.43 38.22 36.46
N ASP A 685 6.29 38.60 35.91
CA ASP A 685 5.08 38.96 36.61
C ASP A 685 4.09 37.81 36.46
N ILE A 686 3.68 37.25 37.60
CA ILE A 686 2.72 36.16 37.70
C ILE A 686 1.50 36.76 38.39
N ALA A 687 0.42 36.97 37.64
CA ALA A 687 -0.77 37.64 38.13
C ALA A 687 -2.02 36.79 37.89
N ALA A 688 -2.97 36.86 38.81
CA ALA A 688 -4.32 36.35 38.62
C ALA A 688 -5.34 37.48 38.55
N ALA A 689 -6.32 37.33 37.67
CA ALA A 689 -7.51 38.15 37.58
C ALA A 689 -8.78 37.27 37.66
N ASN A 690 -9.87 37.83 38.18
CA ASN A 690 -11.19 37.21 38.13
C ASN A 690 -11.65 37.11 36.66
N PRO A 691 -12.03 35.93 36.13
CA PRO A 691 -12.48 35.81 34.75
C PRO A 691 -13.71 36.67 34.42
N ALA A 692 -14.61 36.90 35.38
CA ALA A 692 -15.91 37.55 35.12
C ALA A 692 -15.86 39.07 34.92
N ASP A 693 -14.82 39.75 35.45
CA ASP A 693 -14.71 41.22 35.42
C ASP A 693 -13.27 41.73 35.23
N GLY A 694 -12.30 40.83 35.09
CA GLY A 694 -10.89 41.16 34.97
C GLY A 694 -10.26 41.79 36.22
N THR A 695 -10.91 41.75 37.38
CA THR A 695 -10.37 42.37 38.61
C THR A 695 -9.13 41.59 39.10
N PRO A 696 -8.00 42.26 39.38
CA PRO A 696 -6.81 41.59 39.90
C PRO A 696 -7.06 40.93 41.27
N GLN A 697 -6.81 39.62 41.36
CA GLN A 697 -6.94 38.83 42.59
C GLN A 697 -5.64 38.84 43.39
N TRP A 698 -4.51 38.60 42.73
CA TRP A 698 -3.16 38.62 43.31
C TRP A 698 -2.10 38.81 42.22
N HIS A 699 -0.90 39.28 42.58
CA HIS A 699 0.24 39.37 41.68
C HIS A 699 1.57 39.15 42.42
N HIS A 700 2.54 38.54 41.75
CA HIS A 700 3.84 38.19 42.29
C HIS A 700 4.95 38.44 41.25
N LEU A 701 6.11 38.92 41.73
CA LEU A 701 7.27 39.17 40.90
C LEU A 701 8.35 38.13 41.18
N LEU A 702 8.76 37.42 40.13
CA LEU A 702 9.78 36.39 40.16
C LEU A 702 11.02 36.88 39.41
N GLN A 703 12.11 37.13 40.14
CA GLN A 703 13.40 37.45 39.54
C GLN A 703 14.21 36.19 39.24
N VAL A 704 14.71 36.10 38.01
CA VAL A 704 15.47 34.97 37.46
C VAL A 704 16.90 35.46 37.18
N PRO A 705 17.89 35.10 38.00
CA PRO A 705 19.29 35.49 37.79
C PRO A 705 19.84 35.00 36.44
N PRO A 706 20.77 35.74 35.78
CA PRO A 706 21.36 35.38 34.48
C PRO A 706 21.88 33.94 34.41
N LYS A 707 22.47 33.46 35.51
CA LYS A 707 23.00 32.11 35.66
C LYS A 707 21.96 31.01 35.43
N LEU A 708 20.69 31.26 35.75
CA LEU A 708 19.58 30.30 35.55
C LEU A 708 18.92 30.43 34.17
N GLN A 709 19.33 31.40 33.34
CA GLN A 709 18.81 31.61 31.99
C GLN A 709 19.60 30.83 30.93
N GLN A 710 20.76 30.26 31.30
CA GLN A 710 21.58 29.46 30.40
C GLN A 710 21.03 28.02 30.23
N PRO A 711 20.93 27.47 29.01
CA PRO A 711 20.44 26.11 28.76
C PRO A 711 21.20 24.98 29.47
N GLY A 712 22.45 25.24 29.92
CA GLY A 712 23.29 24.26 30.61
C GLY A 712 23.19 24.25 32.15
N TYR A 713 22.29 25.02 32.75
CA TYR A 713 22.14 25.07 34.22
C TYR A 713 20.89 24.29 34.70
N PRO A 714 21.04 23.27 35.58
CA PRO A 714 19.90 22.50 36.06
C PRO A 714 19.00 23.34 36.99
N ARG A 715 17.71 23.02 36.98
CA ARG A 715 16.69 23.63 37.85
C ARG A 715 15.90 22.54 38.58
N ASP A 716 16.25 22.33 39.84
CA ASP A 716 15.40 21.58 40.78
C ASP A 716 14.35 22.54 41.37
N GLY A 717 13.14 22.54 40.82
CA GLY A 717 12.03 23.27 41.44
C GLY A 717 10.91 23.68 40.50
N PHE A 718 9.69 23.49 40.98
CA PHE A 718 8.44 23.92 40.38
C PHE A 718 7.65 24.71 41.45
N ALA A 719 6.94 25.78 41.06
CA ALA A 719 6.08 26.55 41.95
C ALA A 719 4.60 26.24 41.68
N LEU A 720 3.80 25.93 42.71
CA LEU A 720 2.43 25.47 42.54
C LEU A 720 1.43 26.54 43.03
N LEU A 721 0.50 26.94 42.16
CA LEU A 721 -0.56 27.92 42.44
C LEU A 721 -1.72 27.26 43.20
N PRO A 722 -2.50 28.02 44.01
CA PRO A 722 -3.60 27.46 44.84
C PRO A 722 -4.71 26.72 44.09
N ASP A 723 -4.78 26.84 42.76
CA ASP A 723 -5.71 26.13 41.87
C ASP A 723 -5.08 24.90 41.18
N GLY A 724 -3.88 24.50 41.62
CA GLY A 724 -3.14 23.30 41.22
C GLY A 724 -2.20 23.48 40.03
N ARG A 725 -2.12 24.69 39.46
CA ARG A 725 -1.28 24.94 38.28
C ARG A 725 0.19 25.04 38.66
N VAL A 726 1.06 24.35 37.91
CA VAL A 726 2.50 24.33 38.18
C VAL A 726 3.22 25.32 37.28
N ILE A 727 4.14 26.11 37.81
CA ILE A 727 4.99 27.05 37.07
C ILE A 727 6.44 26.58 37.15
N THR A 728 7.07 26.40 35.99
CA THR A 728 8.53 26.41 35.84
C THR A 728 8.92 27.50 34.84
N LEU A 729 10.22 27.74 34.64
CA LEU A 729 10.69 28.45 33.45
C LEU A 729 11.79 27.66 32.76
N MET A 730 11.66 27.55 31.44
CA MET A 730 12.54 26.79 30.56
C MET A 730 13.51 27.73 29.83
N PRO A 731 14.82 27.46 29.86
CA PRO A 731 15.79 28.26 29.13
C PRO A 731 15.66 28.02 27.61
N GLN A 732 15.65 29.11 26.84
CA GLN A 732 15.52 29.09 25.39
C GLN A 732 16.89 29.11 24.70
N PRO A 733 17.01 28.64 23.43
CA PRO A 733 18.28 28.66 22.69
C PRO A 733 18.91 30.05 22.52
N ASN A 734 18.09 31.12 22.56
CA ASN A 734 18.52 32.51 22.52
C ASN A 734 19.01 33.08 23.87
N GLY A 735 19.01 32.27 24.95
CA GLY A 735 19.41 32.67 26.30
C GLY A 735 18.33 33.38 27.11
N SER A 736 17.09 33.47 26.64
CA SER A 736 15.96 33.91 27.47
C SER A 736 15.37 32.75 28.29
N CYS A 737 14.41 33.03 29.15
CA CYS A 737 13.51 31.99 29.67
C CYS A 737 12.11 32.16 29.09
N SER A 738 11.43 31.05 28.80
CA SER A 738 9.98 31.02 28.60
C SER A 738 9.34 30.39 29.84
N PRO A 739 8.30 30.98 30.45
CA PRO A 739 7.56 30.29 31.49
C PRO A 739 6.93 29.01 30.92
N VAL A 740 6.62 28.04 31.77
CA VAL A 740 5.76 26.92 31.41
C VAL A 740 4.76 26.70 32.53
N MET A 741 3.49 26.88 32.20
CA MET A 741 2.36 26.59 33.07
C MET A 741 1.78 25.21 32.79
N ILE A 742 1.89 24.31 33.76
CA ILE A 742 1.26 22.99 33.74
C ILE A 742 -0.17 23.15 34.26
N GLY A 743 -1.16 23.02 33.38
CA GLY A 743 -2.58 23.05 33.72
C GLY A 743 -3.05 21.82 34.52
N THR A 744 -4.24 21.92 35.14
CA THR A 744 -4.81 20.93 36.07
C THR A 744 -5.88 20.02 35.47
N ALA A 745 -5.92 19.89 34.15
CA ALA A 745 -6.99 19.17 33.45
C ALA A 745 -7.10 17.70 33.90
N GLY A 746 -8.00 17.40 34.84
CA GLY A 746 -8.31 16.04 35.28
C GLY A 746 -8.69 15.77 36.74
N ILE A 747 -8.69 16.72 37.70
CA ILE A 747 -9.02 16.44 39.13
C ILE A 747 -10.16 17.32 39.66
N GLN A 748 -11.18 16.69 40.27
CA GLN A 748 -12.30 17.41 40.89
C GLN A 748 -11.89 18.17 42.17
N PRO A 749 -12.31 19.44 42.34
CA PRO A 749 -12.05 20.20 43.56
C PRO A 749 -12.90 19.70 44.74
N ARG A 750 -12.30 19.68 45.95
CA ARG A 750 -13.03 19.59 47.22
C ARG A 750 -12.81 20.86 48.06
N PRO A 751 -13.81 21.33 48.81
CA PRO A 751 -13.69 22.53 49.63
C PRO A 751 -12.78 22.33 50.84
N ILE A 752 -11.95 23.34 51.13
CA ILE A 752 -11.09 23.39 52.32
C ILE A 752 -11.91 23.85 53.52
N LEU A 753 -11.88 23.10 54.62
CA LEU A 753 -12.50 23.48 55.90
C LEU A 753 -11.50 24.30 56.75
N PRO A 754 -11.88 25.49 57.27
CA PRO A 754 -10.98 26.35 58.03
C PRO A 754 -10.87 25.96 59.51
N GLY A 755 -9.67 26.12 60.09
CA GLY A 755 -9.39 25.98 61.53
C GLY A 755 -8.65 27.20 62.11
N PRO A 756 -8.77 27.53 63.42
CA PRO A 756 -8.44 28.88 63.92
C PRO A 756 -7.14 29.03 64.74
N THR A 757 -6.70 30.29 64.88
CA THR A 757 -5.71 30.90 65.82
C THR A 757 -4.22 30.92 65.42
N ALA A 758 -3.59 32.11 65.55
CA ALA A 758 -2.17 32.37 65.24
C ALA A 758 -1.61 33.62 65.96
N ALA A 759 -0.29 33.62 66.21
CA ALA A 759 0.57 34.72 66.68
C ALA A 759 2.06 34.28 66.64
N SER A 760 3.11 35.13 66.61
CA SER A 760 3.31 36.54 66.20
C SER A 760 4.81 36.94 66.37
N VAL A 761 5.29 38.00 65.69
CA VAL A 761 6.59 38.71 65.91
C VAL A 761 7.87 37.96 65.46
N ALA A 762 8.93 38.53 64.85
CA ALA A 762 9.16 39.73 63.98
C ALA A 762 10.64 39.72 63.44
N ARG A 763 10.94 40.55 62.40
CA ARG A 763 12.26 41.11 61.95
C ARG A 763 13.49 40.16 61.88
N SER A 764 14.02 39.73 60.72
CA SER A 764 14.66 40.45 59.58
C SER A 764 16.17 40.72 59.72
N GLU A 765 17.01 39.87 59.10
CA GLU A 765 18.18 40.26 58.28
C GLU A 765 18.85 39.03 57.60
N GLU A 766 19.30 39.23 56.35
CA GLU A 766 20.14 38.43 55.42
C GLU A 766 19.96 36.90 55.23
N VAL A 767 19.92 36.48 53.95
CA VAL A 767 19.76 35.08 53.49
C VAL A 767 20.74 34.78 52.35
N THR A 768 21.38 33.61 52.39
CA THR A 768 21.98 32.97 51.20
C THR A 768 21.48 31.53 51.05
N CYS A 769 21.13 31.16 49.82
CA CYS A 769 20.32 29.97 49.55
C CYS A 769 21.06 28.64 49.72
N ASN A 770 20.50 27.74 50.52
CA ASN A 770 20.58 26.30 50.32
C ASN A 770 19.32 25.63 50.90
N LYS A 771 18.35 25.36 50.01
CA LYS A 771 17.02 24.73 50.22
C LYS A 771 15.91 25.61 50.85
N PRO A 772 14.74 25.67 50.20
CA PRO A 772 13.45 25.92 50.85
C PRO A 772 12.42 24.82 50.57
N VAL A 773 11.55 24.54 51.55
CA VAL A 773 10.22 23.94 51.35
C VAL A 773 9.22 25.04 51.73
N THR A 774 8.16 25.21 50.93
CA THR A 774 7.16 26.27 51.15
C THR A 774 5.78 25.65 51.29
N THR A 775 5.08 25.95 52.38
CA THR A 775 3.69 25.53 52.61
C THR A 775 2.85 26.76 52.94
N VAL A 776 1.66 26.86 52.36
CA VAL A 776 0.71 27.95 52.60
C VAL A 776 -0.43 27.44 53.48
N ALA A 777 -0.69 28.12 54.60
CA ALA A 777 -1.85 27.85 55.45
C ALA A 777 -2.54 29.17 55.83
N GLY A 778 -3.84 29.28 55.53
CA GLY A 778 -4.68 30.37 56.05
C GLY A 778 -4.35 31.78 55.55
N ALA A 779 -4.41 32.01 54.23
CA ALA A 779 -4.43 33.33 53.58
C ALA A 779 -3.23 34.29 53.87
N ARG A 780 -2.15 33.81 54.50
CA ARG A 780 -0.89 34.57 54.67
C ARG A 780 0.33 33.62 54.55
N PRO A 781 1.46 34.08 53.98
CA PRO A 781 2.67 33.26 53.89
C PRO A 781 3.38 33.14 55.25
N ILE A 782 3.75 31.90 55.59
CA ILE A 782 4.50 31.53 56.79
C ILE A 782 5.80 30.85 56.36
N PHE A 783 6.90 31.17 57.03
CA PHE A 783 8.24 30.61 56.79
C PHE A 783 8.79 29.97 58.07
N SER A 784 9.67 28.98 57.94
CA SER A 784 10.29 28.27 59.06
C SER A 784 11.81 28.19 58.87
N ASP A 785 12.57 28.32 59.96
CA ASP A 785 14.03 28.13 59.97
C ASP A 785 14.47 26.72 60.44
N GLY A 786 13.50 25.83 60.68
CA GLY A 786 13.74 24.48 61.21
C GLY A 786 13.70 24.39 62.75
N THR A 787 13.62 25.50 63.48
CA THR A 787 13.38 25.51 64.94
C THR A 787 12.32 26.52 65.41
N ARG A 788 11.98 27.53 64.61
CA ARG A 788 10.90 28.52 64.87
C ARG A 788 10.13 28.84 63.59
N LEU A 789 8.97 29.47 63.77
CA LEU A 789 8.02 29.86 62.71
C LEU A 789 7.89 31.39 62.65
N PHE A 790 7.76 31.92 61.43
CA PHE A 790 7.58 33.35 61.15
C PHE A 790 6.39 33.55 60.20
N ALA A 791 5.53 34.53 60.46
CA ALA A 791 4.46 34.94 59.55
C ALA A 791 4.66 36.40 59.12
N LEU A 792 4.48 36.70 57.83
CA LEU A 792 4.43 38.09 57.36
C LEU A 792 3.10 38.75 57.76
N ASN A 793 3.17 40.03 58.13
CA ASN A 793 2.03 40.84 58.58
C ASN A 793 1.87 42.08 57.69
#